data_AF-T1ISF0-F1
#
_entry.id   AF-T1ISF0-F1
#
_cell.length_a   1.000
_cell.length_b   1.000
_cell.length_c   1.000
_cell.angle_alpha   90.00
_cell.angle_beta   90.00
_cell.angle_gamma   90.00
#
_symmetry.space_group_name_H-M   'P 1'
#
loop_
_entity.id
_entity.type
_entity.pdbx_description
1 polymer ?
#
loop_
_entity_poly.entity_id
_entity_poly.type
_entity_poly.pdbx_seq_one_letter_code
_entity_poly.pdbx_strand_id
1 'polypeptide(L)'
;FLSLGLHEFDVLKSAEVNDFRWKMRVLCEEVAREREKKSWQEKVLYQFPMRLESSKELPPMISKKLRDNNLVILVRFENTENSFTFCVHHLTTPRELLQQVLAKKAHTTGQQEERVEDYALKICGQEEYLLGEYPLSQFKYMRGMLSKDMIPQLVTVSITSILVEADDPYVNIESLETKRMKSGTLTSRRRPKTSCSWSVEEQFSFRVNAVQKLNCDQVEVGVQAGLFHGGEALCEPQKTKEKLAIDGEVQWEEDLQFDIEMCDVARMTRLCLVIYEMSKNAKGTRTRKYKGGKQDLYINPLAWVNTTVYDFKNQLKMGSITLYMWTYAEDLQAEDLLHPLGTVVSNPNVENATALTITFHKYHCENLVMYPSIEKVLEYAAKDASQESSSAPTAIPHASKMYLEQVRQICARDPLHQMHEQDKELLWYLRHDCRYHLPHSLPKLLSCVKWNEHKDIAQMLSILKRWPQLPPENALELLDYAYADQYVRKYSVECLRALSDEDLLLYLLQLVQALKHESYLYCDLVEFLLRRALHNQTIGHYLFWHLRSEMHVPSVSVRFGLILEAYCRGSIEHMKSLQRQMEAINKLKSINESIKHKKEPRERIKLAMHDTLLRNHNMDVLSNLQNPLDPSVRCKQLKVRKCKFMDSKMKPLWLVFDNNDMYGENIYFIFKIGDDLRQDMLTLQMIRIMDKLWKDEGLDLRMNPYSCISLDKRMGLIQVVLHSDTIANIQKDKGLFTATSTFKKGSLLAWLKDHNPDEKSLNKAIEEFTLSCAGYCVTTYVLGIADRHSDNIMVKTNGQLFHIDFGHILGHFKEKFGIRRERCPFVLTHDFVHVITKGQKQQCQEFNRFQQYCEQAFQILRRKGSFILSLFAMMLSTGIPELTSVKDLDYLRETLVLDLSEQEALKHFRSKFDEALRNSWKTSVNWARRERWYRRELFVDLLFTEMTAATGDLPFFGSSFEGKSFSLAHDPGKKRGLCSEMTKTLSTATISAALGCALPAGFNFSVLNVPQSILQDFCNTTISAKLDRPLTHKELELIWSSIVAIFLFGGMIGAGVAGWICNLMGRRRSLLFNQLFGLGAAVLFLGSKSADSIEMIFLGRILAGFYSGFTFGAVPVYLTEISPLPLRGALGVIQQLGLNFGILVAQVLGLKIFLGTEEYWNYLLGFFAIPIILFSILLYFCPESPKYLYIIKEDHAAALNGVTLL
;
A
#
# COMPACT_ATOMS: atom_id res chain seq x y z
N PHE A 1 22.64 15.02 -8.23
CA PHE A 1 21.31 15.65 -8.39
C PHE A 1 20.31 14.69 -9.05
N LEU A 2 20.51 14.29 -10.32
CA LEU A 2 19.59 13.38 -11.06
C LEU A 2 19.78 11.87 -10.77
N SER A 3 20.72 11.47 -9.92
CA SER A 3 21.13 10.08 -9.64
C SER A 3 21.83 9.32 -10.79
N LEU A 4 21.81 9.81 -12.02
CA LEU A 4 22.68 9.36 -13.14
C LEU A 4 23.54 10.52 -13.65
N GLY A 5 24.76 10.22 -14.10
CA GLY A 5 25.61 11.17 -14.81
C GLY A 5 25.16 11.37 -16.26
N LEU A 6 25.17 12.60 -16.78
CA LEU A 6 24.75 12.87 -18.17
C LEU A 6 25.59 12.10 -19.22
N HIS A 7 26.86 11.83 -18.89
CA HIS A 7 27.75 11.02 -19.72
C HIS A 7 27.27 9.58 -19.92
N GLU A 8 26.48 9.03 -18.98
CA GLU A 8 25.92 7.69 -19.09
C GLU A 8 24.92 7.62 -20.25
N PHE A 9 24.18 8.69 -20.55
CA PHE A 9 23.31 8.76 -21.74
C PHE A 9 24.11 8.78 -23.04
N ASP A 10 25.27 9.45 -23.06
CA ASP A 10 26.14 9.49 -24.23
C ASP A 10 26.77 8.12 -24.53
N VAL A 11 27.06 7.34 -23.47
CA VAL A 11 27.62 5.98 -23.56
C VAL A 11 26.64 4.98 -24.19
N LEU A 12 25.33 5.19 -24.05
CA LEU A 12 24.31 4.28 -24.62
C LEU A 12 24.36 4.20 -26.15
N LYS A 13 24.96 5.18 -26.85
CA LYS A 13 25.06 5.25 -28.32
C LYS A 13 23.74 5.00 -29.06
N SER A 14 22.61 5.31 -28.41
CA SER A 14 21.27 5.07 -28.96
C SER A 14 20.80 6.26 -29.81
N ALA A 15 20.37 5.98 -31.03
CA ALA A 15 19.83 7.01 -31.93
C ALA A 15 18.53 7.63 -31.40
N GLU A 16 17.70 6.84 -30.70
CA GLU A 16 16.44 7.31 -30.10
C GLU A 16 16.70 8.25 -28.91
N VAL A 17 17.67 7.92 -28.07
CA VAL A 17 18.09 8.78 -26.94
C VAL A 17 18.57 10.14 -27.45
N ASN A 18 19.39 10.14 -28.49
CA ASN A 18 19.90 11.38 -29.09
C ASN A 18 18.79 12.21 -29.74
N ASP A 19 17.86 11.57 -30.47
CA ASP A 19 16.69 12.24 -31.06
C ASP A 19 15.79 12.86 -29.99
N PHE A 20 15.52 12.12 -28.92
CA PHE A 20 14.75 12.60 -27.76
C PHE A 20 15.41 13.84 -27.14
N ARG A 21 16.70 13.76 -26.79
CA ARG A 21 17.43 14.88 -26.15
C ARG A 21 17.42 16.11 -27.03
N TRP A 22 17.58 15.95 -28.35
CA TRP A 22 17.51 17.06 -29.29
C TRP A 22 16.11 17.68 -29.37
N LYS A 23 15.05 16.88 -29.55
CA LYS A 23 13.67 17.39 -29.59
C LYS A 23 13.28 18.10 -28.30
N MET A 24 13.60 17.50 -27.15
CA MET A 24 13.29 18.10 -25.85
C MET A 24 14.11 19.36 -25.58
N ARG A 25 15.35 19.44 -26.07
CA ARG A 25 16.13 20.69 -26.02
C ARG A 25 15.43 21.80 -26.80
N VAL A 26 15.00 21.54 -28.04
CA VAL A 26 14.28 22.52 -28.87
C VAL A 26 13.00 22.99 -28.18
N LEU A 27 12.24 22.05 -27.61
CA LEU A 27 11.05 22.36 -26.81
C LEU A 27 11.37 23.28 -25.63
N CYS A 28 12.41 22.97 -24.87
CA CYS A 28 12.83 23.77 -23.72
C CYS A 28 13.29 25.19 -24.14
N GLU A 29 14.02 25.31 -25.24
CA GLU A 29 14.46 26.60 -25.80
C GLU A 29 13.28 27.43 -26.35
N GLU A 30 12.26 26.78 -26.91
CA GLU A 30 11.00 27.42 -27.31
C GLU A 30 10.28 28.01 -26.09
N VAL A 31 10.00 27.17 -25.08
CA VAL A 31 9.24 27.61 -23.88
C VAL A 31 10.03 28.63 -23.05
N ALA A 32 11.35 28.52 -22.98
CA ALA A 32 12.20 29.52 -22.31
C ALA A 32 12.05 30.90 -22.97
N ARG A 33 12.17 30.98 -24.30
CA ARG A 33 11.95 32.23 -25.06
C ARG A 33 10.54 32.78 -24.93
N GLU A 34 9.53 31.93 -24.81
CA GLU A 34 8.16 32.36 -24.53
C GLU A 34 8.05 32.99 -23.14
N ARG A 35 8.68 32.40 -22.12
CA ARG A 35 8.69 32.96 -20.75
C ARG A 35 9.50 34.25 -20.63
N GLU A 36 10.57 34.43 -21.39
CA GLU A 36 11.34 35.68 -21.39
C GLU A 36 10.47 36.88 -21.79
N LYS A 37 9.62 36.68 -22.80
CA LYS A 37 8.70 37.70 -23.36
C LYS A 37 7.50 38.01 -22.48
N LYS A 38 7.25 37.21 -21.44
CA LYS A 38 6.13 37.41 -20.52
C LYS A 38 6.28 38.71 -19.73
N SER A 39 5.16 39.36 -19.46
CA SER A 39 5.07 40.46 -18.51
C SER A 39 5.50 40.01 -17.11
N TRP A 40 5.84 40.97 -16.23
CA TRP A 40 6.17 40.65 -14.84
C TRP A 40 5.06 39.82 -14.17
N GLN A 41 3.79 40.20 -14.36
CA GLN A 41 2.65 39.49 -13.78
C GLN A 41 2.58 38.03 -14.28
N GLU A 42 2.77 37.80 -15.58
CA GLU A 42 2.78 36.44 -16.15
C GLU A 42 3.97 35.60 -15.68
N LYS A 43 5.12 36.23 -15.37
CA LYS A 43 6.28 35.57 -14.75
C LYS A 43 6.00 35.18 -13.30
N VAL A 44 5.32 36.04 -12.53
CA VAL A 44 4.81 35.70 -11.19
C VAL A 44 3.88 34.50 -11.30
N LEU A 45 2.94 34.49 -12.24
CA LEU A 45 1.97 33.39 -12.40
C LEU A 45 2.61 32.07 -12.85
N TYR A 46 3.76 32.12 -13.53
CA TYR A 46 4.56 30.92 -13.81
C TYR A 46 5.16 30.34 -12.53
N GLN A 47 5.80 31.19 -11.72
CA GLN A 47 6.54 30.77 -10.51
C GLN A 47 5.62 30.46 -9.33
N PHE A 48 4.57 31.27 -9.16
CA PHE A 48 3.57 31.24 -8.11
C PHE A 48 2.16 31.20 -8.73
N PRO A 49 1.78 30.05 -9.33
CA PRO A 49 0.49 29.91 -10.02
C PRO A 49 -0.69 30.11 -9.07
N MET A 50 -1.71 30.81 -9.55
CA MET A 50 -2.94 31.06 -8.78
C MET A 50 -3.78 29.79 -8.64
N ARG A 51 -4.26 29.54 -7.42
CA ARG A 51 -5.17 28.44 -7.14
C ARG A 51 -6.61 28.93 -7.17
N LEU A 52 -7.25 28.75 -8.32
CA LEU A 52 -8.64 29.12 -8.53
C LEU A 52 -9.55 27.90 -8.47
N GLU A 53 -10.78 28.13 -8.03
CA GLU A 53 -11.85 27.16 -8.13
C GLU A 53 -12.44 27.16 -9.54
N SER A 54 -12.82 25.97 -10.03
CA SER A 54 -13.32 25.79 -11.40
C SER A 54 -14.63 26.55 -11.65
N SER A 55 -15.53 26.57 -10.66
CA SER A 55 -16.78 27.35 -10.73
C SER A 55 -16.61 28.70 -10.05
N LYS A 56 -17.15 29.78 -10.65
CA LYS A 56 -17.23 31.11 -10.05
C LYS A 56 -18.30 31.19 -8.96
N GLU A 57 -19.36 30.40 -9.09
CA GLU A 57 -20.48 30.40 -8.16
C GLU A 57 -20.08 29.83 -6.79
N LEU A 58 -20.61 30.43 -5.73
CA LEU A 58 -20.39 29.95 -4.38
C LEU A 58 -21.38 28.82 -4.07
N PRO A 59 -20.89 27.66 -3.60
CA PRO A 59 -21.77 26.61 -3.10
C PRO A 59 -22.74 27.16 -2.04
N PRO A 60 -24.00 26.70 -1.98
CA PRO A 60 -25.00 27.17 -1.02
C PRO A 60 -24.54 27.11 0.45
N MET A 61 -23.65 26.17 0.76
CA MET A 61 -23.07 26.01 2.10
C MET A 61 -22.06 27.09 2.46
N ILE A 62 -21.39 27.68 1.47
CA ILE A 62 -20.42 28.77 1.66
C ILE A 62 -21.12 30.12 1.57
N SER A 63 -22.10 30.28 0.68
CA SER A 63 -22.84 31.55 0.55
C SER A 63 -23.58 31.93 1.85
N LYS A 64 -24.13 30.95 2.57
CA LYS A 64 -24.74 31.15 3.90
C LYS A 64 -23.79 31.68 4.98
N LYS A 65 -22.47 31.59 4.76
CA LYS A 65 -21.45 32.06 5.70
C LYS A 65 -21.01 33.50 5.44
N LEU A 66 -21.45 34.11 4.34
CA LEU A 66 -21.21 35.52 4.04
C LEU A 66 -22.04 36.41 4.98
N ARG A 67 -21.52 37.61 5.28
CA ARG A 67 -22.27 38.62 6.03
C ARG A 67 -22.92 39.60 5.04
N ASP A 68 -24.19 39.41 4.73
CA ASP A 68 -24.91 40.22 3.73
C ASP A 68 -24.17 40.27 2.38
N ASN A 69 -23.77 39.09 1.86
CA ASN A 69 -22.93 38.92 0.67
C ASN A 69 -21.50 39.50 0.76
N ASN A 70 -21.06 39.92 1.95
CA ASN A 70 -19.71 40.43 2.16
C ASN A 70 -18.77 39.39 2.82
N LEU A 71 -17.49 39.51 2.44
CA LEU A 71 -16.33 38.85 3.02
C LEU A 71 -15.68 39.78 4.05
N VAL A 72 -15.39 39.23 5.23
CA VAL A 72 -14.54 39.90 6.22
C VAL A 72 -13.11 39.40 6.01
N ILE A 73 -12.19 40.31 5.73
CA ILE A 73 -10.79 40.02 5.39
C ILE A 73 -9.88 40.82 6.31
N LEU A 74 -8.83 40.20 6.85
CA LEU A 74 -7.78 40.88 7.58
C LEU A 74 -6.60 41.13 6.64
N VAL A 75 -6.19 42.39 6.48
CA VAL A 75 -5.06 42.76 5.62
C VAL A 75 -3.97 43.41 6.47
N ARG A 76 -2.73 42.93 6.30
CA ARG A 76 -1.51 43.44 6.94
C ARG A 76 -0.64 44.16 5.92
N PHE A 77 0.26 45.01 6.38
CA PHE A 77 1.29 45.63 5.54
C PHE A 77 2.66 45.06 5.83
N GLU A 78 3.41 44.75 4.77
CA GLU A 78 4.79 44.26 4.86
C GLU A 78 5.63 45.14 5.81
N ASN A 79 6.39 44.51 6.70
CA ASN A 79 7.26 45.16 7.68
C ASN A 79 6.56 46.09 8.70
N THR A 80 5.26 45.95 8.92
CA THR A 80 4.53 46.71 9.96
C THR A 80 3.71 45.79 10.87
N GLU A 81 3.48 46.18 12.13
CA GLU A 81 2.56 45.45 13.00
C GLU A 81 1.09 45.79 12.74
N ASN A 82 0.83 46.80 11.90
CA ASN A 82 -0.50 47.29 11.63
C ASN A 82 -1.30 46.30 10.77
N SER A 83 -2.53 46.03 11.19
CA SER A 83 -3.49 45.23 10.45
C SER A 83 -4.85 45.92 10.44
N PHE A 84 -5.56 45.79 9.33
CA PHE A 84 -6.87 46.39 9.15
C PHE A 84 -7.85 45.33 8.68
N THR A 85 -9.04 45.35 9.27
CA THR A 85 -10.16 44.52 8.81
C THR A 85 -10.96 45.29 7.77
N PHE A 86 -11.33 44.60 6.70
CA PHE A 86 -12.17 45.08 5.62
C PHE A 86 -13.40 44.18 5.50
N CYS A 87 -14.54 44.78 5.19
CA CYS A 87 -15.78 44.08 4.87
C CYS A 87 -16.12 44.46 3.42
N VAL A 88 -15.92 43.54 2.48
CA VAL A 88 -16.04 43.80 1.04
C VAL A 88 -16.98 42.81 0.40
N HIS A 89 -17.64 43.20 -0.69
CA HIS A 89 -18.52 42.28 -1.42
C HIS A 89 -17.73 41.05 -1.91
N HIS A 90 -18.31 39.86 -1.89
CA HIS A 90 -17.56 38.65 -2.24
C HIS A 90 -17.06 38.60 -3.70
N LEU A 91 -17.67 39.41 -4.58
CA LEU A 91 -17.26 39.58 -5.97
C LEU A 91 -16.15 40.61 -6.20
N THR A 92 -15.73 41.33 -5.16
CA THR A 92 -14.65 42.34 -5.24
C THR A 92 -13.38 41.68 -5.81
N THR A 93 -12.65 42.38 -6.68
CA THR A 93 -11.37 41.88 -7.23
C THR A 93 -10.18 42.23 -6.33
N PRO A 94 -9.02 41.54 -6.45
CA PRO A 94 -7.81 41.91 -5.72
C PRO A 94 -7.41 43.39 -5.90
N ARG A 95 -7.60 43.94 -7.10
CA ARG A 95 -7.28 45.35 -7.40
C ARG A 95 -8.18 46.32 -6.66
N GLU A 96 -9.48 46.07 -6.65
CA GLU A 96 -10.46 46.88 -5.92
C GLU A 96 -10.21 46.84 -4.40
N LEU A 97 -9.85 45.66 -3.87
CA LEU A 97 -9.48 45.53 -2.47
C LEU A 97 -8.19 46.31 -2.17
N LEU A 98 -7.16 46.24 -3.03
CA LEU A 98 -5.93 47.01 -2.86
C LEU A 98 -6.18 48.53 -2.83
N GLN A 99 -7.05 49.05 -3.69
CA GLN A 99 -7.45 50.47 -3.64
C GLN A 99 -8.00 50.86 -2.28
N GLN A 100 -8.95 50.09 -1.74
CA GLN A 100 -9.51 50.35 -0.42
C GLN A 100 -8.47 50.25 0.70
N VAL A 101 -7.54 49.30 0.57
CA VAL A 101 -6.47 49.07 1.55
C VAL A 101 -5.48 50.22 1.58
N LEU A 102 -4.99 50.68 0.41
CA LEU A 102 -4.03 51.77 0.29
C LEU A 102 -4.65 53.11 0.68
N ALA A 103 -5.90 53.38 0.29
CA ALA A 103 -6.65 54.55 0.73
C ALA A 103 -6.74 54.58 2.27
N LYS A 104 -7.10 53.47 2.91
CA LYS A 104 -7.19 53.38 4.38
C LYS A 104 -5.84 53.57 5.06
N LYS A 105 -4.74 53.06 4.48
CA LYS A 105 -3.38 53.30 4.96
C LYS A 105 -3.05 54.78 4.93
N ALA A 106 -3.21 55.43 3.78
CA ALA A 106 -2.92 56.86 3.60
C ALA A 106 -3.68 57.75 4.61
N HIS A 107 -4.98 57.48 4.80
CA HIS A 107 -5.81 58.19 5.78
C HIS A 107 -5.35 57.98 7.22
N THR A 108 -4.86 56.79 7.57
CA THR A 108 -4.44 56.46 8.95
C THR A 108 -3.02 56.93 9.25
N THR A 109 -2.11 56.89 8.27
CA THR A 109 -0.70 57.28 8.46
C THR A 109 -0.42 58.74 8.11
N GLY A 110 -1.38 59.46 7.51
CA GLY A 110 -1.20 60.84 7.04
C GLY A 110 -0.24 60.96 5.85
N GLN A 111 0.03 59.86 5.15
CA GLN A 111 0.90 59.80 3.97
C GLN A 111 0.11 59.97 2.68
N GLN A 112 0.79 60.32 1.59
CA GLN A 112 0.19 60.37 0.26
C GLN A 112 -0.24 58.97 -0.18
N GLU A 113 -1.36 58.88 -0.88
CA GLU A 113 -1.88 57.62 -1.42
C GLU A 113 -0.91 57.04 -2.46
N GLU A 114 -0.49 55.80 -2.21
CA GLU A 114 0.44 55.04 -3.06
C GLU A 114 -0.29 54.46 -4.28
N ARG A 115 0.44 54.14 -5.35
CA ARG A 115 -0.16 53.56 -6.57
C ARG A 115 -0.47 52.09 -6.39
N VAL A 116 -1.65 51.66 -6.82
CA VAL A 116 -2.11 50.26 -6.70
C VAL A 116 -1.23 49.33 -7.52
N GLU A 117 -0.74 49.81 -8.67
CA GLU A 117 0.12 49.07 -9.59
C GLU A 117 1.49 48.71 -9.01
N ASP A 118 1.88 49.27 -7.86
CA ASP A 118 3.16 48.98 -7.19
C ASP A 118 3.02 47.87 -6.13
N TYR A 119 1.80 47.38 -5.86
CA TYR A 119 1.51 46.41 -4.79
C TYR A 119 0.77 45.16 -5.29
N ALA A 120 0.96 44.07 -4.57
CA ALA A 120 0.19 42.84 -4.73
C ALA A 120 -0.35 42.36 -3.38
N LEU A 121 -1.41 41.56 -3.41
CA LEU A 121 -1.93 40.85 -2.24
C LEU A 121 -1.31 39.46 -2.19
N LYS A 122 -0.62 39.17 -1.10
CA LYS A 122 -0.04 37.86 -0.80
C LYS A 122 -0.86 37.17 0.30
N ILE A 123 -0.98 35.84 0.23
CA ILE A 123 -1.58 35.06 1.32
C ILE A 123 -0.60 34.99 2.50
N CYS A 124 -1.10 35.25 3.70
CA CYS A 124 -0.30 35.18 4.92
C CYS A 124 0.32 33.79 5.11
N GLY A 125 1.65 33.71 5.19
CA GLY A 125 2.37 32.46 5.44
C GLY A 125 2.72 31.63 4.20
N GLN A 126 2.34 32.07 2.99
CA GLN A 126 2.54 31.33 1.74
C GLN A 126 2.98 32.28 0.61
N GLU A 127 3.90 31.84 -0.23
CA GLU A 127 4.28 32.47 -1.50
C GLU A 127 3.20 32.26 -2.56
N GLU A 128 1.98 32.71 -2.26
CA GLU A 128 0.83 32.70 -3.17
C GLU A 128 0.25 34.11 -3.23
N TYR A 129 0.03 34.59 -4.45
CA TYR A 129 -0.33 35.96 -4.76
C TYR A 129 -1.70 36.02 -5.44
N LEU A 130 -2.57 36.92 -4.97
CA LEU A 130 -3.88 37.17 -5.56
C LEU A 130 -3.74 38.24 -6.64
N LEU A 131 -3.72 37.79 -7.90
CA LEU A 131 -3.51 38.64 -9.08
C LEU A 131 -4.67 38.50 -10.06
N GLY A 132 -4.79 39.44 -11.00
CA GLY A 132 -5.80 39.43 -12.05
C GLY A 132 -7.21 39.85 -11.61
N GLU A 133 -8.12 39.87 -12.58
CA GLU A 133 -9.50 40.35 -12.42
C GLU A 133 -10.46 39.20 -12.09
N TYR A 134 -10.14 38.46 -11.02
CA TYR A 134 -10.96 37.37 -10.50
C TYR A 134 -11.68 37.80 -9.22
N PRO A 135 -12.94 37.36 -9.01
CA PRO A 135 -13.61 37.55 -7.72
C PRO A 135 -12.79 36.96 -6.58
N LEU A 136 -12.65 37.68 -5.46
CA LEU A 136 -11.98 37.17 -4.26
C LEU A 136 -12.59 35.83 -3.80
N SER A 137 -13.90 35.65 -3.96
CA SER A 137 -14.57 34.39 -3.65
C SER A 137 -14.18 33.22 -4.54
N GLN A 138 -13.46 33.41 -5.66
CA GLN A 138 -13.03 32.32 -6.56
C GLN A 138 -11.69 31.70 -6.14
N PHE A 139 -10.85 32.41 -5.38
CA PHE A 139 -9.57 31.87 -4.93
C PHE A 139 -9.77 30.74 -3.91
N LYS A 140 -9.07 29.61 -4.10
CA LYS A 140 -9.19 28.42 -3.24
C LYS A 140 -8.88 28.73 -1.78
N TYR A 141 -7.88 29.57 -1.52
CA TYR A 141 -7.57 30.02 -0.16
C TYR A 141 -8.77 30.71 0.50
N MET A 142 -9.41 31.64 -0.22
CA MET A 142 -10.56 32.41 0.28
C MET A 142 -11.74 31.48 0.58
N ARG A 143 -12.11 30.59 -0.36
CA ARG A 143 -13.18 29.59 -0.12
C ARG A 143 -12.82 28.63 1.01
N GLY A 144 -11.57 28.21 1.09
CA GLY A 144 -11.07 27.31 2.14
C GLY A 144 -11.09 27.94 3.54
N MET A 145 -10.89 29.25 3.65
CA MET A 145 -11.04 29.98 4.91
C MET A 145 -12.51 30.12 5.30
N LEU A 146 -13.38 30.45 4.34
CA LEU A 146 -14.83 30.52 4.57
C LEU A 146 -15.41 29.16 4.98
N SER A 147 -15.00 28.08 4.32
CA SER A 147 -15.48 26.73 4.67
C SER A 147 -15.11 26.36 6.11
N LYS A 148 -13.96 26.84 6.62
CA LYS A 148 -13.49 26.65 8.01
C LYS A 148 -14.05 27.66 9.02
N ASP A 149 -14.86 28.62 8.61
CA ASP A 149 -15.27 29.80 9.39
C ASP A 149 -14.09 30.60 9.96
N MET A 150 -13.01 30.71 9.17
CA MET A 150 -11.85 31.51 9.50
C MET A 150 -11.84 32.79 8.66
N ILE A 151 -11.28 33.86 9.24
CA ILE A 151 -11.09 35.13 8.53
C ILE A 151 -9.83 34.99 7.66
N PRO A 152 -9.93 35.17 6.32
CA PRO A 152 -8.76 35.18 5.45
C PRO A 152 -7.78 36.28 5.85
N GLN A 153 -6.50 35.96 5.85
CA GLN A 153 -5.43 36.89 6.18
C GLN A 153 -4.54 37.11 4.97
N LEU A 154 -4.45 38.36 4.53
CA LEU A 154 -3.63 38.80 3.41
C LEU A 154 -2.56 39.78 3.88
N VAL A 155 -1.48 39.84 3.12
CA VAL A 155 -0.38 40.79 3.31
C VAL A 155 -0.24 41.59 2.03
N THR A 156 -0.24 42.90 2.14
CA THR A 156 0.16 43.77 1.03
C THR A 156 1.68 43.79 0.95
N VAL A 157 2.18 43.48 -0.23
CA VAL A 157 3.62 43.40 -0.51
C VAL A 157 3.95 44.27 -1.71
N SER A 158 5.14 44.88 -1.70
CA SER A 158 5.63 45.61 -2.87
C SER A 158 5.88 44.63 -4.02
N ILE A 159 5.52 45.00 -5.24
CA ILE A 159 5.87 44.23 -6.43
C ILE A 159 7.38 44.02 -6.55
N THR A 160 8.18 44.97 -6.08
CA THR A 160 9.65 44.89 -6.09
C THR A 160 10.22 43.93 -5.04
N SER A 161 9.47 43.57 -3.99
CA SER A 161 9.92 42.60 -2.97
C SER A 161 9.61 41.16 -3.37
N ILE A 162 8.70 40.96 -4.32
CA ILE A 162 8.44 39.65 -4.91
C ILE A 162 9.62 39.30 -5.80
N LEU A 163 10.42 38.34 -5.34
CA LEU A 163 11.55 37.79 -6.07
C LEU A 163 11.05 36.97 -7.26
N VAL A 164 10.71 37.68 -8.33
CA VAL A 164 10.57 37.14 -9.68
C VAL A 164 11.93 37.32 -10.32
N GLU A 165 12.63 36.22 -10.52
CA GLU A 165 14.01 36.32 -11.00
C GLU A 165 14.03 36.95 -12.41
N ALA A 166 14.79 38.05 -12.51
CA ALA A 166 15.05 38.77 -13.73
C ALA A 166 16.26 38.13 -14.43
N ASP A 167 16.12 37.95 -15.75
CA ASP A 167 17.12 37.48 -16.71
C ASP A 167 17.49 35.98 -16.64
N ASP A 168 17.19 35.28 -17.73
CA ASP A 168 17.59 33.90 -17.96
C ASP A 168 19.10 33.87 -18.30
N PRO A 169 19.94 33.04 -17.66
CA PRO A 169 21.36 32.88 -17.99
C PRO A 169 21.64 32.27 -19.39
N TYR A 170 20.64 32.17 -20.27
CA TYR A 170 20.74 31.58 -21.60
C TYR A 170 21.67 32.33 -22.57
N VAL A 171 22.16 33.52 -22.20
CA VAL A 171 23.22 34.23 -22.96
C VAL A 171 24.49 33.38 -23.13
N ASN A 172 24.75 32.37 -22.29
CA ASN A 172 25.98 31.55 -22.36
C ASN A 172 25.81 30.11 -22.91
N ILE A 173 24.66 29.76 -23.50
CA ILE A 173 24.50 28.48 -24.22
C ILE A 173 25.05 28.56 -25.66
N GLU A 174 25.68 29.66 -26.07
CA GLU A 174 26.49 29.70 -27.31
C GLU A 174 27.69 28.72 -27.25
N SER A 175 28.14 28.31 -26.05
CA SER A 175 29.27 27.38 -25.91
C SER A 175 28.98 25.91 -26.32
N LEU A 176 27.74 25.57 -26.68
CA LEU A 176 27.37 24.27 -27.24
C LEU A 176 26.85 24.35 -28.69
N GLU A 177 26.84 25.52 -29.31
CA GLU A 177 26.33 25.73 -30.68
C GLU A 177 27.21 25.11 -31.77
N THR A 178 28.43 24.67 -31.47
CA THR A 178 29.37 24.17 -32.49
C THR A 178 29.35 22.66 -32.73
N LYS A 179 28.47 21.89 -32.08
CA LYS A 179 28.21 20.49 -32.45
C LYS A 179 26.77 20.29 -32.89
N ARG A 180 26.43 20.86 -34.04
CA ARG A 180 25.72 20.04 -35.03
C ARG A 180 26.57 18.78 -35.16
N MET A 181 26.18 17.65 -34.54
CA MET A 181 26.78 16.38 -34.91
C MET A 181 26.49 16.27 -36.40
N LYS A 182 27.50 16.63 -37.21
CA LYS A 182 27.54 16.23 -38.60
C LYS A 182 27.30 14.74 -38.53
N SER A 183 26.13 14.30 -38.95
CA SER A 183 25.93 12.92 -39.34
C SER A 183 27.05 12.66 -40.34
N GLY A 184 28.09 11.99 -39.87
CA GLY A 184 29.26 11.66 -40.65
C GLY A 184 28.83 10.62 -41.65
N THR A 185 28.34 11.08 -42.79
CA THR A 185 28.60 10.48 -44.09
C THR A 185 28.29 11.53 -45.14
N LEU A 186 29.33 12.31 -45.48
CA LEU A 186 29.52 12.82 -46.83
C LEU A 186 29.65 11.60 -47.77
N THR A 187 28.52 11.01 -48.08
CA THR A 187 28.31 10.27 -49.32
C THR A 187 26.94 10.69 -49.80
N SER A 188 26.89 11.31 -50.97
CA SER A 188 25.69 11.42 -51.79
C SER A 188 25.16 10.00 -52.06
N ARG A 189 24.45 9.41 -51.08
CA ARG A 189 23.69 8.18 -51.27
C ARG A 189 22.28 8.61 -51.61
N ARG A 190 21.83 8.24 -52.82
CA ARG A 190 20.42 8.26 -53.22
C ARG A 190 19.58 7.86 -52.00
N ARG A 191 18.52 8.64 -51.67
CA ARG A 191 17.58 8.24 -50.63
C ARG A 191 17.19 6.79 -50.90
N PRO A 192 17.39 5.86 -49.94
CA PRO A 192 16.99 4.47 -50.15
C PRO A 192 15.51 4.47 -50.52
N LYS A 193 15.15 3.73 -51.57
CA LYS A 193 13.75 3.54 -51.93
C LYS A 193 13.03 2.97 -50.70
N THR A 194 11.86 3.51 -50.39
CA THR A 194 11.04 3.08 -49.25
C THR A 194 9.80 2.36 -49.77
N SER A 195 9.40 1.30 -49.08
CA SER A 195 8.17 0.54 -49.33
C SER A 195 7.25 0.63 -48.12
N CYS A 196 5.95 0.48 -48.34
CA CYS A 196 4.96 0.45 -47.25
C CYS A 196 4.88 -0.95 -46.65
N SER A 197 4.70 -1.09 -45.34
CA SER A 197 4.47 -2.40 -44.72
C SER A 197 3.20 -3.08 -45.25
N TRP A 198 2.16 -2.32 -45.60
CA TRP A 198 0.90 -2.85 -46.15
C TRP A 198 1.01 -3.43 -47.56
N SER A 199 2.14 -3.27 -48.24
CA SER A 199 2.40 -3.93 -49.53
C SER A 199 3.20 -5.23 -49.39
N VAL A 200 3.38 -5.72 -48.16
CA VAL A 200 4.16 -6.94 -47.87
C VAL A 200 3.19 -8.01 -47.34
N GLU A 201 2.82 -8.94 -48.21
CA GLU A 201 1.90 -10.07 -47.93
C GLU A 201 2.65 -11.32 -47.43
N GLU A 202 3.94 -11.17 -47.10
CA GLU A 202 4.74 -12.25 -46.52
C GLU A 202 4.44 -12.41 -45.01
N GLN A 203 4.46 -13.65 -44.52
CA GLN A 203 4.27 -13.97 -43.11
C GLN A 203 5.41 -13.40 -42.25
N PHE A 204 5.07 -12.81 -41.11
CA PHE A 204 6.06 -12.26 -40.20
C PHE A 204 6.92 -13.37 -39.62
N SER A 205 8.24 -13.24 -39.77
CA SER A 205 9.21 -14.20 -39.23
C SER A 205 10.48 -13.52 -38.75
N PHE A 206 11.18 -14.18 -37.83
CA PHE A 206 12.52 -13.77 -37.40
C PHE A 206 13.34 -14.98 -36.96
N ARG A 207 14.67 -14.84 -36.99
CA ARG A 207 15.61 -15.87 -36.54
C ARG A 207 15.98 -15.69 -35.07
N VAL A 208 15.92 -16.78 -34.31
CA VAL A 208 16.57 -16.88 -32.99
C VAL A 208 17.99 -17.41 -33.22
N ASN A 209 19.00 -16.59 -32.95
CA ASN A 209 20.40 -16.95 -33.19
C ASN A 209 20.98 -17.72 -32.00
N ALA A 210 21.23 -17.00 -30.89
CA ALA A 210 21.91 -17.56 -29.74
C ALA A 210 21.55 -16.79 -28.45
N VAL A 211 21.69 -17.47 -27.31
CA VAL A 211 21.72 -16.85 -25.98
C VAL A 211 23.10 -17.02 -25.37
N GLN A 212 23.53 -16.00 -24.62
CA GLN A 212 24.76 -16.00 -23.82
C GLN A 212 24.46 -15.55 -22.40
N LYS A 213 25.36 -15.89 -21.46
CA LYS A 213 25.27 -15.51 -20.03
C LYS A 213 23.99 -16.03 -19.36
N LEU A 214 23.67 -17.29 -19.63
CA LEU A 214 22.57 -17.97 -18.97
C LEU A 214 23.04 -18.49 -17.60
N ASN A 215 22.24 -18.25 -16.55
CA ASN A 215 22.54 -18.70 -15.19
C ASN A 215 22.14 -20.18 -14.93
N CYS A 216 22.20 -21.02 -15.96
CA CYS A 216 22.03 -22.47 -15.84
C CYS A 216 22.91 -23.18 -16.86
N ASP A 217 23.32 -24.39 -16.51
CA ASP A 217 24.22 -25.22 -17.31
C ASP A 217 23.75 -26.67 -17.28
N GLN A 218 23.97 -27.40 -18.38
CA GLN A 218 23.54 -28.79 -18.56
C GLN A 218 22.01 -29.03 -18.42
N VAL A 219 21.19 -28.05 -18.82
CA VAL A 219 19.73 -28.20 -18.87
C VAL A 219 19.17 -27.88 -20.26
N GLU A 220 18.07 -28.53 -20.63
CA GLU A 220 17.33 -28.24 -21.86
C GLU A 220 16.58 -26.91 -21.74
N VAL A 221 16.85 -26.01 -22.68
CA VAL A 221 16.34 -24.64 -22.70
C VAL A 221 15.68 -24.37 -24.06
N GLY A 222 14.57 -23.63 -24.04
CA GLY A 222 13.88 -23.16 -25.23
C GLY A 222 13.55 -21.66 -25.15
N VAL A 223 13.24 -21.07 -26.30
CA VAL A 223 12.73 -19.69 -26.42
C VAL A 223 11.29 -19.74 -26.88
N GLN A 224 10.39 -19.09 -26.15
CA GLN A 224 9.03 -18.84 -26.59
C GLN A 224 8.88 -17.36 -26.97
N ALA A 225 8.23 -17.09 -28.09
CA ALA A 225 8.02 -15.75 -28.62
C ALA A 225 6.53 -15.54 -28.97
N GLY A 226 6.01 -14.34 -28.68
CA GLY A 226 4.64 -13.95 -29.02
C GLY A 226 4.56 -12.50 -29.50
N LEU A 227 3.57 -12.22 -30.34
CA LEU A 227 3.27 -10.87 -30.84
C LEU A 227 2.07 -10.30 -30.11
N PHE A 228 2.23 -9.10 -29.57
CA PHE A 228 1.20 -8.44 -28.76
C PHE A 228 0.94 -7.00 -29.19
N HIS A 229 -0.32 -6.59 -29.12
CA HIS A 229 -0.74 -5.19 -29.15
C HIS A 229 -1.33 -4.83 -27.78
N GLY A 230 -0.58 -4.05 -27.00
CA GLY A 230 -0.92 -3.85 -25.59
C GLY A 230 -0.84 -5.16 -24.81
N GLY A 231 -1.96 -5.58 -24.21
CA GLY A 231 -2.07 -6.87 -23.53
C GLY A 231 -2.59 -8.01 -24.41
N GLU A 232 -3.10 -7.73 -25.62
CA GLU A 232 -3.75 -8.72 -26.48
C GLU A 232 -2.74 -9.40 -27.42
N ALA A 233 -2.81 -10.72 -27.53
CA ALA A 233 -2.00 -11.49 -28.48
C ALA A 233 -2.59 -11.36 -29.89
N LEU A 234 -1.75 -11.09 -30.89
CA LEU A 234 -2.19 -10.93 -32.28
C LEU A 234 -2.36 -12.27 -33.02
N CYS A 235 -1.64 -13.29 -32.57
CA CYS A 235 -1.63 -14.65 -33.13
C CYS A 235 -1.05 -15.64 -32.10
N GLU A 236 -1.04 -16.93 -32.41
CA GLU A 236 -0.49 -17.95 -31.49
C GLU A 236 1.03 -17.79 -31.26
N PRO A 237 1.51 -17.91 -29.99
CA PRO A 237 2.94 -17.87 -29.68
C PRO A 237 3.72 -19.03 -30.30
N GLN A 238 4.94 -18.74 -30.79
CA GLN A 238 5.86 -19.71 -31.39
C GLN A 238 6.97 -20.12 -30.41
N LYS A 239 7.55 -21.30 -30.61
CA LYS A 239 8.63 -21.84 -29.76
C LYS A 239 9.74 -22.43 -30.61
N THR A 240 10.98 -22.26 -30.16
CA THR A 240 12.12 -22.99 -30.72
C THR A 240 12.14 -24.42 -30.22
N LYS A 241 12.92 -25.28 -30.87
CA LYS A 241 13.29 -26.58 -30.30
C LYS A 241 14.15 -26.40 -29.05
N GLU A 242 13.94 -27.25 -28.06
CA GLU A 242 14.77 -27.27 -26.86
C GLU A 242 16.18 -27.76 -27.20
N LYS A 243 17.19 -27.08 -26.64
CA LYS A 243 18.61 -27.42 -26.79
C LYS A 243 19.31 -27.38 -25.43
N LEU A 244 20.35 -28.20 -25.27
CA LEU A 244 21.13 -28.25 -24.04
C LEU A 244 22.00 -26.98 -23.89
N ALA A 245 21.91 -26.32 -22.74
CA ALA A 245 22.82 -25.24 -22.36
C ALA A 245 24.19 -25.81 -21.97
N ILE A 246 25.25 -25.25 -22.57
CA ILE A 246 26.65 -25.61 -22.30
C ILE A 246 27.40 -24.31 -21.99
N ASP A 247 28.05 -24.25 -20.83
CA ASP A 247 28.79 -23.06 -20.35
C ASP A 247 27.92 -21.78 -20.32
N GLY A 248 26.61 -21.93 -20.11
CA GLY A 248 25.66 -20.82 -20.11
C GLY A 248 25.37 -20.22 -21.49
N GLU A 249 25.66 -20.95 -22.57
CA GLU A 249 25.36 -20.56 -23.95
C GLU A 249 24.47 -21.61 -24.65
N VAL A 250 23.61 -21.15 -25.57
CA VAL A 250 22.82 -22.00 -26.49
C VAL A 250 22.74 -21.34 -27.85
N GLN A 251 22.93 -22.11 -28.93
CA GLN A 251 22.76 -21.65 -30.31
C GLN A 251 21.59 -22.37 -30.98
N TRP A 252 20.59 -21.62 -31.46
CA TRP A 252 19.42 -22.17 -32.16
C TRP A 252 19.60 -22.13 -33.67
N GLU A 253 19.87 -20.93 -34.22
CA GLU A 253 19.81 -20.63 -35.66
C GLU A 253 18.50 -21.13 -36.29
N GLU A 254 17.37 -20.84 -35.62
CA GLU A 254 16.03 -21.32 -35.98
C GLU A 254 15.12 -20.14 -36.32
N ASP A 255 14.40 -20.24 -37.45
CA ASP A 255 13.44 -19.24 -37.88
C ASP A 255 12.06 -19.53 -37.26
N LEU A 256 11.50 -18.55 -36.55
CA LEU A 256 10.14 -18.60 -36.02
C LEU A 256 9.21 -17.79 -36.93
N GLN A 257 8.24 -18.47 -37.53
CA GLN A 257 7.21 -17.87 -38.39
C GLN A 257 5.89 -17.80 -37.65
N PHE A 258 5.25 -16.63 -37.67
CA PHE A 258 3.94 -16.40 -37.06
C PHE A 258 2.85 -16.48 -38.11
N ASP A 259 1.64 -16.83 -37.67
CA ASP A 259 0.42 -16.82 -38.48
C ASP A 259 -0.18 -15.40 -38.51
N ILE A 260 0.59 -14.47 -39.08
CA ILE A 260 0.19 -13.08 -39.33
C ILE A 260 1.06 -12.49 -40.45
N GLU A 261 0.41 -11.88 -41.43
CA GLU A 261 1.10 -11.20 -42.52
C GLU A 261 1.71 -9.87 -42.07
N MET A 262 2.83 -9.49 -42.68
CA MET A 262 3.53 -8.24 -42.34
C MET A 262 2.66 -6.99 -42.54
N CYS A 263 1.72 -7.01 -43.49
CA CYS A 263 0.74 -5.94 -43.69
C CYS A 263 -0.19 -5.74 -42.49
N ASP A 264 -0.52 -6.82 -41.76
CA ASP A 264 -1.42 -6.83 -40.62
C ASP A 264 -0.73 -6.57 -39.28
N VAL A 265 0.60 -6.57 -39.24
CA VAL A 265 1.36 -6.20 -38.05
C VAL A 265 1.16 -4.72 -37.72
N ALA A 266 0.33 -4.46 -36.72
CA ALA A 266 0.03 -3.13 -36.20
C ALA A 266 1.29 -2.32 -35.81
N ARG A 267 1.16 -0.99 -35.83
CA ARG A 267 2.28 -0.07 -35.56
C ARG A 267 2.93 -0.30 -34.20
N MET A 268 2.12 -0.56 -33.18
CA MET A 268 2.56 -0.68 -31.78
C MET A 268 2.82 -2.12 -31.35
N THR A 269 2.93 -3.05 -32.31
CA THR A 269 3.21 -4.45 -32.03
C THR A 269 4.55 -4.64 -31.32
N ARG A 270 4.50 -5.42 -30.24
CA ARG A 270 5.63 -5.84 -29.42
C ARG A 270 5.90 -7.31 -29.67
N LEU A 271 7.16 -7.63 -29.90
CA LEU A 271 7.69 -8.98 -29.85
C LEU A 271 8.14 -9.26 -28.43
N CYS A 272 7.44 -10.17 -27.76
CA CYS A 272 7.70 -10.58 -26.38
C CYS A 272 8.38 -11.94 -26.40
N LEU A 273 9.55 -12.07 -25.77
CA LEU A 273 10.34 -13.30 -25.74
C LEU A 273 10.60 -13.73 -24.29
N VAL A 274 10.56 -15.05 -24.05
CA VAL A 274 10.92 -15.67 -22.78
C VAL A 274 11.83 -16.87 -23.03
N ILE A 275 12.88 -16.99 -22.21
CA ILE A 275 13.72 -18.18 -22.14
C ILE A 275 13.22 -19.04 -20.99
N TYR A 276 13.02 -20.33 -21.26
CA TYR A 276 12.52 -21.28 -20.27
C TYR A 276 13.39 -22.53 -20.18
N GLU A 277 13.47 -23.10 -18.98
CA GLU A 277 14.10 -24.38 -18.66
C GLU A 277 13.04 -25.48 -18.66
N MET A 278 13.35 -26.62 -19.27
CA MET A 278 12.55 -27.86 -19.14
C MET A 278 13.12 -28.73 -18.02
N SER A 279 12.27 -29.08 -17.04
CA SER A 279 12.67 -29.91 -15.90
C SER A 279 11.73 -31.08 -15.64
N LYS A 280 12.24 -32.14 -15.03
CA LYS A 280 11.44 -33.28 -14.54
C LYS A 280 10.77 -33.01 -13.19
N ASN A 281 11.26 -32.01 -12.45
CA ASN A 281 10.73 -31.62 -11.14
C ASN A 281 10.25 -30.17 -11.18
N ALA A 282 9.19 -29.87 -10.43
CA ALA A 282 8.77 -28.49 -10.25
C ALA A 282 9.79 -27.72 -9.39
N LYS A 283 10.41 -26.68 -9.96
CA LYS A 283 11.34 -25.79 -9.25
C LYS A 283 10.66 -24.44 -9.03
N GLY A 284 10.01 -24.28 -7.89
CA GLY A 284 9.41 -23.00 -7.48
C GLY A 284 7.97 -22.78 -7.92
N THR A 285 7.38 -21.66 -7.47
CA THR A 285 5.95 -21.32 -7.57
C THR A 285 5.45 -21.01 -8.99
N ARG A 286 6.34 -20.80 -9.98
CA ARG A 286 5.98 -20.41 -11.36
C ARG A 286 6.12 -21.55 -12.37
N THR A 287 6.33 -22.76 -11.87
CA THR A 287 6.50 -23.95 -12.70
C THR A 287 5.17 -24.35 -13.36
N ARG A 288 5.13 -24.47 -14.69
CA ARG A 288 3.95 -24.94 -15.42
C ARG A 288 4.11 -26.39 -15.90
N LYS A 289 3.07 -27.22 -15.74
CA LYS A 289 3.07 -28.61 -16.23
C LYS A 289 2.96 -28.63 -17.76
N TYR A 290 3.92 -29.26 -18.43
CA TYR A 290 3.94 -29.44 -19.87
C TYR A 290 2.91 -30.50 -20.29
N LYS A 291 1.93 -30.10 -21.11
CA LYS A 291 0.96 -31.02 -21.72
C LYS A 291 1.43 -31.39 -23.12
N GLY A 292 2.33 -32.38 -23.24
CA GLY A 292 2.84 -32.79 -24.54
C GLY A 292 3.67 -34.08 -24.59
N GLY A 293 3.68 -34.91 -23.54
CA GLY A 293 4.48 -36.15 -23.54
C GLY A 293 4.01 -37.21 -22.55
N LYS A 294 4.56 -38.43 -22.67
CA LYS A 294 4.29 -39.58 -21.78
C LYS A 294 4.86 -39.42 -20.34
N GLN A 295 5.61 -38.35 -20.06
CA GLN A 295 6.17 -38.01 -18.75
C GLN A 295 5.76 -36.59 -18.32
N ASP A 296 5.55 -36.40 -17.02
CA ASP A 296 5.23 -35.10 -16.41
C ASP A 296 6.46 -34.18 -16.40
N LEU A 297 6.64 -33.41 -17.48
CA LEU A 297 7.66 -32.36 -17.59
C LEU A 297 7.11 -31.01 -17.14
N TYR A 298 8.01 -30.11 -16.75
CA TYR A 298 7.71 -28.81 -16.15
C TYR A 298 8.51 -27.69 -16.83
N ILE A 299 7.84 -26.59 -17.20
CA ILE A 299 8.45 -25.37 -17.76
C ILE A 299 8.74 -24.39 -16.61
N ASN A 300 9.99 -23.95 -16.50
CA ASN A 300 10.44 -22.93 -15.56
C ASN A 300 10.99 -21.68 -16.31
N PRO A 301 10.33 -20.51 -16.24
CA PRO A 301 10.80 -19.32 -16.93
C PRO A 301 12.08 -18.75 -16.28
N LEU A 302 13.11 -18.46 -17.08
CA LEU A 302 14.40 -17.96 -16.63
C LEU A 302 14.53 -16.43 -16.77
N ALA A 303 14.29 -15.93 -17.98
CA ALA A 303 14.45 -14.52 -18.33
C ALA A 303 13.48 -14.12 -19.44
N TRP A 304 13.10 -12.84 -19.49
CA TRP A 304 12.17 -12.29 -20.48
C TRP A 304 12.67 -10.97 -21.07
N VAL A 305 12.27 -10.65 -22.30
CA VAL A 305 12.56 -9.37 -22.94
C VAL A 305 11.50 -9.03 -23.97
N ASN A 306 11.14 -7.76 -24.07
CA ASN A 306 10.24 -7.26 -25.10
C ASN A 306 10.99 -6.30 -26.02
N THR A 307 10.63 -6.28 -27.29
CA THR A 307 11.11 -5.27 -28.25
C THR A 307 10.00 -4.90 -29.22
N THR A 308 9.97 -3.65 -29.67
CA THR A 308 9.01 -3.23 -30.71
C THR A 308 9.39 -3.82 -32.07
N VAL A 309 8.41 -4.13 -32.92
CA VAL A 309 8.67 -4.57 -34.31
C VAL A 309 9.12 -3.40 -35.19
N TYR A 310 8.49 -2.24 -35.01
CA TYR A 310 8.88 -0.99 -35.65
C TYR A 310 9.75 -0.14 -34.72
N ASP A 311 10.67 0.65 -35.25
CA ASP A 311 11.46 1.61 -34.50
C ASP A 311 10.72 2.95 -34.27
N PHE A 312 11.38 3.91 -33.61
CA PHE A 312 10.81 5.23 -33.31
C PHE A 312 10.59 6.11 -34.56
N LYS A 313 11.14 5.73 -35.71
CA LYS A 313 11.00 6.41 -37.01
C LYS A 313 9.96 5.75 -37.92
N ASN A 314 9.19 4.79 -37.39
CA ASN A 314 8.22 3.98 -38.13
C ASN A 314 8.86 3.00 -39.12
N GLN A 315 10.15 2.72 -39.00
CA GLN A 315 10.84 1.75 -39.84
C GLN A 315 10.72 0.36 -39.22
N LEU A 316 10.47 -0.66 -40.05
CA LEU A 316 10.54 -2.06 -39.63
C LEU A 316 11.98 -2.39 -39.23
N LYS A 317 12.17 -2.98 -38.05
CA LYS A 317 13.51 -3.44 -37.62
C LYS A 317 13.98 -4.55 -38.55
N MET A 318 15.25 -4.47 -38.97
CA MET A 318 15.88 -5.44 -39.87
C MET A 318 17.31 -5.71 -39.41
N GLY A 319 17.78 -6.93 -39.63
CA GLY A 319 19.12 -7.36 -39.24
C GLY A 319 19.21 -7.87 -37.80
N SER A 320 20.43 -8.15 -37.37
CA SER A 320 20.72 -8.77 -36.08
C SER A 320 20.73 -7.74 -34.96
N ILE A 321 20.08 -8.07 -33.84
CA ILE A 321 20.10 -7.29 -32.61
C ILE A 321 20.33 -8.19 -31.40
N THR A 322 21.03 -7.68 -30.40
CA THR A 322 21.22 -8.33 -29.11
C THR A 322 20.34 -7.64 -28.06
N LEU A 323 19.48 -8.42 -27.42
CA LEU A 323 18.52 -8.00 -26.41
C LEU A 323 18.99 -8.47 -25.04
N TYR A 324 19.24 -7.54 -24.13
CA TYR A 324 19.58 -7.83 -22.74
C TYR A 324 18.31 -8.04 -21.92
N MET A 325 18.17 -9.24 -21.36
CA MET A 325 16.94 -9.74 -20.76
C MET A 325 16.80 -9.34 -19.29
N TRP A 326 15.55 -9.34 -18.84
CA TRP A 326 15.14 -9.10 -17.47
C TRP A 326 14.89 -10.44 -16.76
N THR A 327 15.21 -10.49 -15.47
CA THR A 327 14.77 -11.58 -14.62
C THR A 327 13.37 -11.30 -14.10
N TYR A 328 12.68 -12.36 -13.69
CA TYR A 328 11.42 -12.23 -12.99
C TYR A 328 11.67 -11.74 -11.56
N ALA A 329 11.15 -10.56 -11.21
CA ALA A 329 11.13 -10.12 -9.82
C ALA A 329 10.27 -11.07 -8.97
N GLU A 330 10.67 -11.36 -7.73
CA GLU A 330 9.97 -12.28 -6.81
C GLU A 330 8.46 -11.95 -6.67
N ASP A 331 8.10 -10.67 -6.80
CA ASP A 331 6.76 -10.12 -6.59
C ASP A 331 5.80 -10.16 -7.81
N LEU A 332 6.29 -10.51 -9.02
CA LEU A 332 5.45 -10.56 -10.23
C LEU A 332 4.56 -11.82 -10.26
N GLN A 333 3.28 -11.71 -9.86
CA GLN A 333 2.29 -12.79 -9.94
C GLN A 333 1.67 -12.97 -11.35
N ALA A 334 2.46 -12.85 -12.42
CA ALA A 334 1.94 -13.12 -13.76
C ALA A 334 1.72 -14.64 -13.91
N GLU A 335 0.49 -15.06 -14.17
CA GLU A 335 0.18 -16.46 -14.43
C GLU A 335 0.91 -16.94 -15.70
N ASP A 336 1.04 -16.07 -16.71
CA ASP A 336 1.60 -16.35 -18.04
C ASP A 336 3.14 -16.29 -18.15
N LEU A 337 3.66 -17.13 -19.06
CA LEU A 337 5.09 -17.23 -19.39
C LEU A 337 5.60 -15.94 -20.03
N LEU A 338 4.85 -15.36 -20.97
CA LEU A 338 5.19 -14.11 -21.64
C LEU A 338 4.74 -12.91 -20.81
N HIS A 339 5.49 -11.81 -20.88
CA HIS A 339 5.24 -10.62 -20.06
C HIS A 339 4.98 -9.37 -20.94
N PRO A 340 3.84 -9.29 -21.64
CA PRO A 340 3.57 -8.24 -22.64
C PRO A 340 3.50 -6.82 -22.07
N LEU A 341 3.16 -6.69 -20.79
CA LEU A 341 3.12 -5.41 -20.07
C LEU A 341 4.50 -4.95 -19.57
N GLY A 342 5.51 -5.80 -19.71
CA GLY A 342 6.89 -5.47 -19.39
C GLY A 342 7.48 -4.40 -20.30
N THR A 343 8.52 -3.73 -19.82
CA THR A 343 9.25 -2.71 -20.57
C THR A 343 9.80 -3.26 -21.90
N VAL A 344 9.79 -2.43 -22.94
CA VAL A 344 10.44 -2.69 -24.23
C VAL A 344 11.90 -2.22 -24.27
N VAL A 345 12.38 -1.65 -23.16
CA VAL A 345 13.77 -1.20 -22.99
C VAL A 345 14.63 -2.40 -22.59
N SER A 346 15.75 -2.61 -23.29
CA SER A 346 16.73 -3.62 -22.91
C SER A 346 17.32 -3.34 -21.54
N ASN A 347 17.64 -4.40 -20.79
CA ASN A 347 18.22 -4.27 -19.46
C ASN A 347 19.54 -3.48 -19.51
N PRO A 348 19.66 -2.35 -18.78
CA PRO A 348 20.88 -1.53 -18.81
C PRO A 348 22.08 -2.22 -18.15
N ASN A 349 21.87 -3.26 -17.33
CA ASN A 349 22.95 -4.03 -16.73
C ASN A 349 23.51 -5.10 -17.70
N VAL A 350 24.16 -4.62 -18.76
CA VAL A 350 24.72 -5.43 -19.87
C VAL A 350 25.75 -6.47 -19.39
N GLU A 351 26.44 -6.20 -18.29
CA GLU A 351 27.49 -7.08 -17.77
C GLU A 351 26.91 -8.39 -17.24
N ASN A 352 25.83 -8.32 -16.45
CA ASN A 352 25.25 -9.47 -15.75
C ASN A 352 23.97 -10.02 -16.40
N ALA A 353 23.34 -9.27 -17.32
CA ALA A 353 22.10 -9.71 -17.95
C ALA A 353 22.35 -10.81 -19.00
N THR A 354 21.46 -11.80 -19.04
CA THR A 354 21.37 -12.77 -20.14
C THR A 354 21.13 -12.03 -21.46
N ALA A 355 21.89 -12.39 -22.49
CA ALA A 355 21.87 -11.70 -23.78
C ALA A 355 21.30 -12.64 -24.85
N LEU A 356 20.18 -12.26 -25.46
CA LEU A 356 19.53 -13.00 -26.55
C LEU A 356 19.76 -12.28 -27.88
N THR A 357 20.37 -12.95 -28.84
CA THR A 357 20.57 -12.42 -30.19
C THR A 357 19.51 -12.95 -31.13
N ILE A 358 18.81 -12.05 -31.82
CA ILE A 358 17.79 -12.36 -32.82
C ILE A 358 18.08 -11.60 -34.12
N THR A 359 17.62 -12.11 -35.26
CA THR A 359 17.76 -11.46 -36.55
C THR A 359 16.41 -11.29 -37.23
N PHE A 360 16.01 -10.04 -37.47
CA PHE A 360 14.84 -9.74 -38.29
C PHE A 360 15.17 -9.94 -39.77
N HIS A 361 14.34 -10.68 -40.49
CA HIS A 361 14.54 -10.94 -41.91
C HIS A 361 14.39 -9.67 -42.77
N LYS A 362 14.99 -9.73 -43.96
CA LYS A 362 14.73 -8.77 -45.03
C LYS A 362 13.64 -9.35 -45.93
N TYR A 363 12.62 -8.56 -46.22
CA TYR A 363 11.55 -8.93 -47.15
C TYR A 363 12.00 -8.72 -48.61
N HIS A 364 11.24 -9.25 -49.57
CA HIS A 364 11.61 -9.24 -50.99
C HIS A 364 11.87 -7.85 -51.60
N CYS A 365 11.46 -6.77 -50.93
CA CYS A 365 11.87 -5.43 -51.32
C CYS A 365 13.29 -5.11 -50.81
N GLU A 366 14.23 -4.78 -51.72
CA GLU A 366 15.53 -4.17 -51.37
C GLU A 366 15.40 -2.79 -50.66
N ASN A 367 14.17 -2.34 -50.45
CA ASN A 367 13.76 -1.06 -49.92
C ASN A 367 13.58 -1.13 -48.40
N LEU A 368 13.72 0.02 -47.74
CA LEU A 368 13.35 0.13 -46.33
C LEU A 368 11.83 0.06 -46.19
N VAL A 369 11.34 -0.87 -45.36
CA VAL A 369 9.91 -1.02 -45.06
C VAL A 369 9.52 -0.04 -43.96
N MET A 370 8.53 0.80 -44.24
CA MET A 370 8.00 1.81 -43.32
C MET A 370 6.52 1.53 -43.03
N TYR A 371 6.10 1.68 -41.78
CA TYR A 371 4.68 1.72 -41.45
C TYR A 371 4.02 2.92 -42.16
N PRO A 372 2.79 2.78 -42.71
CA PRO A 372 2.12 3.89 -43.40
C PRO A 372 1.94 5.11 -42.50
N SER A 373 2.13 6.29 -43.10
CA SER A 373 1.74 7.57 -42.47
C SER A 373 0.23 7.61 -42.27
N ILE A 374 -0.23 8.39 -41.28
CA ILE A 374 -1.66 8.57 -41.01
C ILE A 374 -2.46 8.98 -42.26
N GLU A 375 -1.89 9.81 -43.12
CA GLU A 375 -2.52 10.23 -44.38
C GLU A 375 -2.82 9.03 -45.30
N LYS A 376 -1.87 8.10 -45.45
CA LYS A 376 -2.04 6.90 -46.28
C LYS A 376 -3.04 5.92 -45.67
N VAL A 377 -3.05 5.80 -44.34
CA VAL A 377 -4.04 5.01 -43.60
C VAL A 377 -5.46 5.52 -43.89
N LEU A 378 -5.64 6.84 -43.86
CA LEU A 378 -6.94 7.47 -44.12
C LEU A 378 -7.36 7.37 -45.60
N GLU A 379 -6.40 7.50 -46.52
CA GLU A 379 -6.64 7.28 -47.96
C GLU A 379 -7.10 5.85 -48.25
N TYR A 380 -6.47 4.86 -47.60
CA TYR A 380 -6.87 3.46 -47.70
C TYR A 380 -8.30 3.25 -47.17
N ALA A 381 -8.60 3.75 -45.97
CA ALA A 381 -9.94 3.65 -45.40
C ALA A 381 -11.02 4.31 -46.27
N ALA A 382 -10.70 5.42 -46.94
CA ALA A 382 -11.62 6.08 -47.88
C ALA A 382 -11.86 5.25 -49.15
N LYS A 383 -10.82 4.61 -49.69
CA LYS A 383 -10.94 3.70 -50.85
C LYS A 383 -11.77 2.47 -50.51
N ASP A 384 -11.51 1.85 -49.37
CA ASP A 384 -12.24 0.69 -48.87
C ASP A 384 -13.74 1.02 -48.69
N ALA A 385 -14.07 2.15 -48.06
CA ALA A 385 -15.47 2.60 -47.92
C ALA A 385 -16.16 2.85 -49.27
N SER A 386 -15.43 3.38 -50.27
CA SER A 386 -15.99 3.58 -51.62
C SER A 386 -16.25 2.26 -52.35
N GLN A 387 -15.42 1.24 -52.13
CA GLN A 387 -15.62 -0.09 -52.70
C GLN A 387 -16.80 -0.81 -52.05
N GLU A 388 -16.93 -0.77 -50.72
CA GLU A 388 -18.09 -1.34 -50.00
C GLU A 388 -19.42 -0.70 -50.43
N SER A 389 -19.45 0.61 -50.69
CA SER A 389 -20.64 1.32 -51.16
C SER A 389 -21.11 0.92 -52.57
N SER A 390 -20.23 0.29 -53.37
CA SER A 390 -20.56 -0.20 -54.71
C SER A 390 -21.09 -1.64 -54.74
N SER A 391 -20.94 -2.39 -53.64
CA SER A 391 -21.33 -3.81 -53.53
C SER A 391 -22.50 -4.08 -52.57
N ALA A 392 -22.98 -3.09 -51.81
CA ALA A 392 -24.06 -3.25 -50.83
C ALA A 392 -25.35 -2.48 -51.22
N PRO A 393 -26.56 -2.96 -50.87
CA PRO A 393 -27.80 -2.24 -51.15
C PRO A 393 -27.84 -0.90 -50.41
N THR A 394 -28.35 0.11 -51.10
CA THR A 394 -28.66 1.47 -50.66
C THR A 394 -29.23 1.58 -49.23
N ALA A 395 -28.68 2.54 -48.48
CA ALA A 395 -29.02 3.01 -47.12
C ALA A 395 -28.50 2.16 -45.96
N ILE A 396 -27.53 2.71 -45.20
CA ILE A 396 -27.29 2.31 -43.80
C ILE A 396 -28.63 2.53 -43.08
N PRO A 397 -29.35 1.48 -42.64
CA PRO A 397 -30.59 1.68 -41.90
C PRO A 397 -30.20 2.41 -40.62
N HIS A 398 -30.83 3.55 -40.33
CA HIS A 398 -30.73 4.15 -39.01
C HIS A 398 -31.02 3.04 -37.99
N ALA A 399 -30.07 2.76 -37.11
CA ALA A 399 -30.17 1.62 -36.20
C ALA A 399 -31.52 1.67 -35.49
N SER A 400 -32.28 0.55 -35.52
CA SER A 400 -33.53 0.45 -34.77
C SER A 400 -33.26 0.92 -33.34
N LYS A 401 -34.17 1.73 -32.78
CA LYS A 401 -34.07 2.25 -31.40
C LYS A 401 -33.72 1.15 -30.39
N MET A 402 -34.14 -0.09 -30.67
CA MET A 402 -33.82 -1.29 -29.90
C MET A 402 -32.32 -1.63 -29.87
N TYR A 403 -31.62 -1.62 -31.01
CA TYR A 403 -30.18 -1.93 -31.06
C TYR A 403 -29.34 -0.84 -30.39
N LEU A 404 -29.71 0.44 -30.57
CA LEU A 404 -29.05 1.53 -29.86
C LEU A 404 -29.23 1.42 -28.35
N GLU A 405 -30.39 0.98 -27.88
CA GLU A 405 -30.63 0.76 -26.46
C GLU A 405 -29.81 -0.41 -25.92
N GLN A 406 -29.66 -1.49 -26.69
CA GLN A 406 -28.77 -2.59 -26.34
C GLN A 406 -27.31 -2.12 -26.23
N VAL A 407 -26.82 -1.32 -27.20
CA VAL A 407 -25.48 -0.73 -27.13
C VAL A 407 -25.33 0.19 -25.92
N ARG A 408 -26.33 0.99 -25.56
CA ARG A 408 -26.30 1.80 -24.33
C ARG A 408 -26.11 0.95 -23.09
N GLN A 409 -26.83 -0.17 -22.98
CA GLN A 409 -26.69 -1.08 -21.84
C GLN A 409 -25.29 -1.70 -21.79
N ILE A 410 -24.74 -2.11 -22.95
CA ILE A 410 -23.37 -2.62 -23.04
C ILE A 410 -22.39 -1.55 -22.58
N CYS A 411 -22.51 -0.31 -23.06
CA CYS A 411 -21.64 0.81 -22.71
C CYS A 411 -21.74 1.23 -21.24
N ALA A 412 -22.89 1.03 -20.59
CA ALA A 412 -23.09 1.36 -19.18
C ALA A 412 -22.42 0.36 -18.21
N ARG A 413 -22.04 -0.85 -18.67
CA ARG A 413 -21.33 -1.83 -17.83
C ARG A 413 -19.95 -1.32 -17.40
N ASP A 414 -19.40 -1.86 -16.31
CA ASP A 414 -18.08 -1.46 -15.81
C ASP A 414 -16.93 -1.78 -16.81
N PRO A 415 -15.79 -1.07 -16.75
CA PRO A 415 -14.67 -1.28 -17.69
C PRO A 415 -14.01 -2.66 -17.63
N LEU A 416 -14.09 -3.35 -16.49
CA LEU A 416 -13.51 -4.68 -16.30
C LEU A 416 -14.46 -5.81 -16.73
N HIS A 417 -15.68 -5.47 -17.15
CA HIS A 417 -16.64 -6.44 -17.64
C HIS A 417 -16.22 -7.00 -19.00
N GLN A 418 -15.97 -8.32 -19.05
CA GLN A 418 -15.67 -9.00 -20.31
C GLN A 418 -16.90 -8.99 -21.24
N MET A 419 -16.75 -8.42 -22.43
CA MET A 419 -17.82 -8.39 -23.44
C MET A 419 -17.88 -9.71 -24.20
N HIS A 420 -19.09 -10.19 -24.46
CA HIS A 420 -19.32 -11.33 -25.35
C HIS A 420 -19.00 -10.95 -26.80
N GLU A 421 -18.60 -11.92 -27.63
CA GLU A 421 -18.27 -11.66 -29.05
C GLU A 421 -19.45 -11.07 -29.83
N GLN A 422 -20.69 -11.47 -29.53
CA GLN A 422 -21.89 -10.88 -30.13
C GLN A 422 -22.05 -9.39 -29.78
N ASP A 423 -21.70 -8.99 -28.55
CA ASP A 423 -21.74 -7.59 -28.11
C ASP A 423 -20.65 -6.77 -28.85
N LYS A 424 -19.46 -7.36 -29.06
CA LYS A 424 -18.37 -6.75 -29.83
C LYS A 424 -18.74 -6.55 -31.30
N GLU A 425 -19.29 -7.58 -31.94
CA GLU A 425 -19.74 -7.51 -33.33
C GLU A 425 -20.82 -6.44 -33.52
N LEU A 426 -21.79 -6.34 -32.59
CA LEU A 426 -22.82 -5.31 -32.63
C LEU A 426 -22.24 -3.89 -32.46
N LEU A 427 -21.34 -3.70 -31.50
CA LEU A 427 -20.65 -2.42 -31.28
C LEU A 427 -19.84 -2.01 -32.52
N TRP A 428 -19.10 -2.94 -33.12
CA TRP A 428 -18.33 -2.70 -34.33
C TRP A 428 -19.23 -2.40 -35.54
N TYR A 429 -20.34 -3.12 -35.68
CA TYR A 429 -21.35 -2.85 -36.71
C TYR A 429 -21.92 -1.42 -36.59
N LEU A 430 -22.24 -0.98 -35.37
CA LEU A 430 -22.80 0.34 -35.06
C LEU A 430 -21.75 1.42 -34.73
N ARG A 431 -20.48 1.23 -35.15
CA ARG A 431 -19.35 2.14 -34.84
C ARG A 431 -19.59 3.60 -35.23
N HIS A 432 -20.30 3.84 -36.34
CA HIS A 432 -20.64 5.20 -36.77
C HIS A 432 -21.73 5.82 -35.89
N ASP A 433 -22.78 5.08 -35.55
CA ASP A 433 -23.84 5.54 -34.64
C ASP A 433 -23.30 5.80 -33.23
N CYS A 434 -22.37 4.97 -32.75
CA CYS A 434 -21.67 5.17 -31.48
C CYS A 434 -21.01 6.55 -31.42
N ARG A 435 -20.31 6.95 -32.48
CA ARG A 435 -19.67 8.27 -32.55
C ARG A 435 -20.66 9.43 -32.43
N TYR A 436 -21.84 9.32 -33.05
CA TYR A 436 -22.83 10.39 -33.05
C TYR A 436 -23.70 10.44 -31.79
N HIS A 437 -24.09 9.28 -31.26
CA HIS A 437 -25.08 9.17 -30.20
C HIS A 437 -24.50 8.80 -28.84
N LEU A 438 -23.31 8.17 -28.79
CA LEU A 438 -22.71 7.60 -27.58
C LEU A 438 -21.18 7.80 -27.55
N PRO A 439 -20.66 9.04 -27.62
CA PRO A 439 -19.22 9.27 -27.75
C PRO A 439 -18.39 8.68 -26.60
N HIS A 440 -18.97 8.54 -25.40
CA HIS A 440 -18.32 7.90 -24.25
C HIS A 440 -18.06 6.39 -24.42
N SER A 441 -18.59 5.75 -25.47
CA SER A 441 -18.38 4.33 -25.75
C SER A 441 -17.02 4.01 -26.38
N LEU A 442 -16.22 5.03 -26.73
CA LEU A 442 -14.94 4.86 -27.42
C LEU A 442 -14.04 3.79 -26.80
N PRO A 443 -13.84 3.71 -25.47
CA PRO A 443 -12.99 2.66 -24.87
C PRO A 443 -13.48 1.25 -25.21
N LYS A 444 -14.80 1.01 -25.17
CA LYS A 444 -15.40 -0.28 -25.54
C LYS A 444 -15.38 -0.54 -27.04
N LEU A 445 -15.51 0.49 -27.86
CA LEU A 445 -15.39 0.34 -29.31
C LEU A 445 -13.95 -0.07 -29.69
N LEU A 446 -12.94 0.48 -29.01
CA LEU A 446 -11.54 0.16 -29.24
C LEU A 446 -11.19 -1.30 -28.88
N SER A 447 -11.85 -1.88 -27.87
CA SER A 447 -11.70 -3.32 -27.55
C SER A 447 -12.45 -4.26 -28.49
N CYS A 448 -13.22 -3.72 -29.44
CA CYS A 448 -13.84 -4.48 -30.52
C CYS A 448 -12.98 -4.50 -31.79
N VAL A 449 -11.94 -3.66 -31.88
CA VAL A 449 -11.07 -3.54 -33.06
C VAL A 449 -10.19 -4.77 -33.16
N LYS A 450 -10.16 -5.40 -34.32
CA LYS A 450 -9.19 -6.45 -34.63
C LYS A 450 -7.84 -5.84 -34.97
N TRP A 451 -6.96 -5.74 -33.98
CA TRP A 451 -5.62 -5.17 -34.14
C TRP A 451 -4.64 -6.03 -34.96
N ASN A 452 -5.08 -7.20 -35.41
CA ASN A 452 -4.40 -8.07 -36.36
C ASN A 452 -4.98 -7.99 -37.79
N GLU A 453 -5.84 -7.01 -38.07
CA GLU A 453 -6.37 -6.73 -39.41
C GLU A 453 -6.17 -5.25 -39.76
N HIS A 454 -5.30 -4.94 -40.72
CA HIS A 454 -4.96 -3.55 -41.06
C HIS A 454 -6.14 -2.74 -41.62
N LYS A 455 -7.13 -3.42 -42.22
CA LYS A 455 -8.39 -2.82 -42.67
C LYS A 455 -9.19 -2.26 -41.50
N ASP A 456 -9.40 -3.04 -40.45
CA ASP A 456 -10.14 -2.62 -39.25
C ASP A 456 -9.41 -1.48 -38.53
N ILE A 457 -8.08 -1.54 -38.45
CA ILE A 457 -7.25 -0.44 -37.93
C ILE A 457 -7.48 0.85 -38.74
N ALA A 458 -7.46 0.76 -40.08
CA ALA A 458 -7.66 1.92 -40.94
C ALA A 458 -9.05 2.53 -40.77
N GLN A 459 -10.10 1.70 -40.69
CA GLN A 459 -11.46 2.14 -40.44
C GLN A 459 -11.59 2.82 -39.06
N MET A 460 -11.04 2.21 -38.00
CA MET A 460 -11.08 2.78 -36.66
C MET A 460 -10.36 4.13 -36.60
N LEU A 461 -9.16 4.25 -37.17
CA LEU A 461 -8.40 5.50 -37.17
C LEU A 461 -9.08 6.61 -37.98
N SER A 462 -9.80 6.24 -39.06
CA SER A 462 -10.65 7.17 -39.82
C SER A 462 -11.80 7.73 -38.98
N ILE A 463 -12.45 6.87 -38.19
CA ILE A 463 -13.53 7.25 -37.27
C ILE A 463 -12.97 8.09 -36.10
N LEU A 464 -11.84 7.69 -35.51
CA LEU A 464 -11.18 8.36 -34.39
C LEU A 464 -10.77 9.79 -34.73
N LYS A 465 -10.23 10.03 -35.94
CA LYS A 465 -9.85 11.38 -36.41
C LYS A 465 -10.99 12.39 -36.35
N ARG A 466 -12.24 11.91 -36.39
CA ARG A 466 -13.43 12.75 -36.37
C ARG A 466 -14.22 12.59 -35.07
N TRP A 467 -13.75 11.79 -34.12
CA TRP A 467 -14.44 11.54 -32.85
C TRP A 467 -14.56 12.84 -32.03
N PRO A 468 -15.73 13.13 -31.43
CA PRO A 468 -15.89 14.33 -30.60
C PRO A 468 -15.07 14.23 -29.33
N GLN A 469 -14.38 15.31 -28.93
CA GLN A 469 -13.53 15.34 -27.75
C GLN A 469 -14.26 14.82 -26.51
N LEU A 470 -13.61 13.89 -25.80
CA LEU A 470 -14.13 13.34 -24.56
C LEU A 470 -13.85 14.28 -23.38
N PRO A 471 -14.69 14.25 -22.33
CA PRO A 471 -14.30 14.81 -21.05
C PRO A 471 -12.97 14.22 -20.58
N PRO A 472 -12.06 15.02 -19.98
CA PRO A 472 -10.76 14.53 -19.53
C PRO A 472 -10.82 13.31 -18.61
N GLU A 473 -11.82 13.22 -17.72
CA GLU A 473 -12.04 12.08 -16.83
C GLU A 473 -12.16 10.75 -17.61
N ASN A 474 -12.86 10.76 -18.75
CA ASN A 474 -13.02 9.59 -19.61
C ASN A 474 -11.79 9.36 -20.49
N ALA A 475 -11.10 10.42 -20.89
CA ALA A 475 -9.89 10.31 -21.71
C ALA A 475 -8.72 9.66 -20.95
N LEU A 476 -8.65 9.82 -19.63
CA LEU A 476 -7.63 9.20 -18.79
C LEU A 476 -7.60 7.67 -18.93
N GLU A 477 -8.77 7.02 -19.09
CA GLU A 477 -8.86 5.58 -19.32
C GLU A 477 -8.08 5.14 -20.57
N LEU A 478 -8.07 5.96 -21.62
CA LEU A 478 -7.38 5.68 -22.89
C LEU A 478 -5.84 5.79 -22.78
N LEU A 479 -5.31 6.14 -21.61
CA LEU A 479 -3.89 6.07 -21.30
C LEU A 479 -3.50 4.81 -20.53
N ASP A 480 -4.47 3.96 -20.19
CA ASP A 480 -4.22 2.65 -19.62
C ASP A 480 -3.45 1.73 -20.59
N TYR A 481 -2.85 0.68 -20.05
CA TYR A 481 -2.06 -0.28 -20.83
C TYR A 481 -2.87 -1.04 -21.89
N ALA A 482 -4.20 -1.14 -21.72
CA ALA A 482 -5.10 -1.75 -22.68
C ALA A 482 -5.10 -1.02 -24.04
N TYR A 483 -4.76 0.28 -24.05
CA TYR A 483 -4.81 1.13 -25.24
C TYR A 483 -3.40 1.48 -25.72
N ALA A 484 -2.78 0.56 -26.45
CA ALA A 484 -1.39 0.72 -26.89
C ALA A 484 -1.20 1.58 -28.15
N ASP A 485 -2.23 1.75 -28.98
CA ASP A 485 -2.12 2.50 -30.23
C ASP A 485 -1.76 3.98 -30.02
N GLN A 486 -0.78 4.47 -30.78
CA GLN A 486 -0.27 5.83 -30.63
C GLN A 486 -1.31 6.91 -30.94
N TYR A 487 -2.22 6.68 -31.88
CA TYR A 487 -3.21 7.69 -32.26
C TYR A 487 -4.37 7.74 -31.26
N VAL A 488 -4.71 6.60 -30.65
CA VAL A 488 -5.61 6.56 -29.48
C VAL A 488 -5.02 7.34 -28.31
N ARG A 489 -3.75 7.09 -27.96
CA ARG A 489 -3.10 7.82 -26.85
C ARG A 489 -2.92 9.30 -27.18
N LYS A 490 -2.60 9.66 -28.43
CA LYS A 490 -2.57 11.05 -28.90
C LYS A 490 -3.93 11.74 -28.74
N TYR A 491 -5.01 11.09 -29.18
CA TYR A 491 -6.37 11.60 -29.02
C TYR A 491 -6.71 11.82 -27.54
N SER A 492 -6.32 10.90 -26.65
CA SER A 492 -6.45 11.08 -25.21
C SER A 492 -5.73 12.34 -24.72
N VAL A 493 -4.45 12.50 -25.07
CA VAL A 493 -3.65 13.69 -24.71
C VAL A 493 -4.29 14.98 -25.24
N GLU A 494 -4.86 14.97 -26.44
CA GLU A 494 -5.59 16.12 -27.00
C GLU A 494 -6.81 16.49 -26.14
N CYS A 495 -7.55 15.51 -25.61
CA CYS A 495 -8.65 15.75 -24.66
C CYS A 495 -8.12 16.29 -23.32
N LEU A 496 -6.99 15.79 -22.82
CA LEU A 496 -6.38 16.23 -21.57
C LEU A 496 -5.85 17.67 -21.62
N ARG A 497 -5.67 18.27 -22.80
CA ARG A 497 -5.34 19.70 -22.92
C ARG A 497 -6.42 20.61 -22.32
N ALA A 498 -7.65 20.15 -22.19
CA ALA A 498 -8.73 20.88 -21.53
C ALA A 498 -8.66 20.82 -19.99
N LEU A 499 -7.78 19.99 -19.39
CA LEU A 499 -7.61 19.93 -17.93
C LEU A 499 -7.07 21.24 -17.37
N SER A 500 -7.71 21.71 -16.30
CA SER A 500 -7.14 22.76 -15.45
C SER A 500 -5.81 22.32 -14.84
N ASP A 501 -4.94 23.27 -14.46
CA ASP A 501 -3.68 22.94 -13.77
C ASP A 501 -3.92 22.20 -12.44
N GLU A 502 -5.02 22.53 -11.75
CA GLU A 502 -5.42 21.89 -10.49
C GLU A 502 -5.85 20.43 -10.68
N ASP A 503 -6.67 20.16 -11.70
CA ASP A 503 -7.08 18.79 -12.02
C ASP A 503 -5.89 17.99 -12.58
N LEU A 504 -5.00 18.62 -13.35
CA LEU A 504 -3.76 17.99 -13.78
C LEU A 504 -2.89 17.57 -12.58
N LEU A 505 -2.71 18.43 -11.58
CA LEU A 505 -2.01 18.09 -10.34
C LEU A 505 -2.69 16.92 -9.60
N LEU A 506 -4.02 16.87 -9.63
CA LEU A 506 -4.80 15.79 -9.00
C LEU A 506 -4.60 14.44 -9.69
N TYR A 507 -4.29 14.40 -10.99
CA TYR A 507 -4.08 13.15 -11.76
C TYR A 507 -2.62 12.92 -12.18
N LEU A 508 -1.71 13.81 -11.77
CA LEU A 508 -0.31 13.80 -12.22
C LEU A 508 0.39 12.48 -11.90
N LEU A 509 0.07 11.86 -10.76
CA LEU A 509 0.64 10.57 -10.38
C LEU A 509 0.34 9.51 -11.43
N GLN A 510 -0.93 9.34 -11.83
CA GLN A 510 -1.38 8.38 -12.83
C GLN A 510 -0.76 8.67 -14.21
N LEU A 511 -0.67 9.94 -14.59
CA LEU A 511 -0.06 10.34 -15.86
C LEU A 511 1.44 10.01 -15.92
N VAL A 512 2.16 10.17 -14.81
CA VAL A 512 3.57 9.74 -14.71
C VAL A 512 3.69 8.22 -14.82
N GLN A 513 2.74 7.46 -14.25
CA GLN A 513 2.73 6.00 -14.41
C GLN A 513 2.40 5.57 -15.85
N ALA A 514 1.50 6.28 -16.53
CA ALA A 514 1.15 6.01 -17.93
C ALA A 514 2.35 6.10 -18.90
N LEU A 515 3.38 6.89 -18.55
CA LEU A 515 4.65 6.96 -19.29
C LEU A 515 5.41 5.64 -19.35
N LYS A 516 5.19 4.73 -18.39
CA LYS A 516 5.82 3.39 -18.36
C LYS A 516 5.27 2.49 -19.46
N HIS A 517 4.04 2.75 -19.91
CA HIS A 517 3.38 1.99 -20.96
C HIS A 517 3.72 2.48 -22.37
N GLU A 518 4.39 3.62 -22.49
CA GLU A 518 4.83 4.16 -23.78
C GLU A 518 5.93 3.31 -24.41
N SER A 519 5.80 3.03 -25.70
CA SER A 519 6.76 2.19 -26.43
C SER A 519 8.04 2.95 -26.82
N TYR A 520 7.97 4.28 -26.94
CA TYR A 520 9.09 5.14 -27.38
C TYR A 520 9.38 6.24 -26.37
N LEU A 521 10.60 6.76 -26.36
CA LEU A 521 11.03 7.82 -25.44
C LEU A 521 10.25 9.12 -25.67
N TYR A 522 10.11 9.52 -26.94
CA TYR A 522 9.28 10.68 -27.32
C TYR A 522 7.85 10.23 -27.62
N CYS A 523 6.87 10.87 -26.97
CA CYS A 523 5.44 10.71 -27.23
C CYS A 523 4.67 11.98 -26.85
N ASP A 524 3.41 12.09 -27.29
CA ASP A 524 2.54 13.23 -27.01
C ASP A 524 2.34 13.48 -25.50
N LEU A 525 2.29 12.41 -24.69
CA LEU A 525 2.14 12.53 -23.24
C LEU A 525 3.38 13.17 -22.57
N VAL A 526 4.59 12.79 -22.98
CA VAL A 526 5.84 13.41 -22.47
C VAL A 526 5.88 14.89 -22.83
N GLU A 527 5.58 15.24 -24.08
CA GLU A 527 5.57 16.64 -24.52
C GLU A 527 4.51 17.44 -23.77
N PHE A 528 3.30 16.90 -23.59
CA PHE A 528 2.24 17.54 -22.82
C PHE A 528 2.66 17.82 -21.38
N LEU A 529 3.19 16.81 -20.67
CA LEU A 529 3.61 16.95 -19.27
C LEU A 529 4.76 17.96 -19.13
N LEU A 530 5.76 17.91 -20.01
CA LEU A 530 6.88 18.85 -20.01
C LEU A 530 6.42 20.27 -20.34
N ARG A 531 5.57 20.47 -21.35
CA ARG A 531 5.02 21.80 -21.67
C ARG A 531 4.26 22.38 -20.48
N ARG A 532 3.41 21.59 -19.82
CA ARG A 532 2.65 22.03 -18.63
C ARG A 532 3.59 22.34 -17.45
N ALA A 533 4.56 21.49 -17.17
CA ALA A 533 5.55 21.70 -16.12
C ALA A 533 6.44 22.94 -16.34
N LEU A 534 6.81 23.23 -17.59
CA LEU A 534 7.62 24.40 -17.94
C LEU A 534 6.81 25.71 -17.97
N HIS A 535 5.47 25.63 -17.97
CA HIS A 535 4.56 26.77 -17.90
C HIS A 535 3.99 27.01 -16.49
N ASN A 536 4.12 26.05 -15.58
CA ASN A 536 3.64 26.13 -14.21
C ASN A 536 4.66 25.43 -13.29
N GLN A 537 5.35 26.23 -12.47
CA GLN A 537 6.44 25.74 -11.63
C GLN A 537 5.97 24.72 -10.57
N THR A 538 4.73 24.82 -10.10
CA THR A 538 4.15 23.85 -9.15
C THR A 538 3.92 22.48 -9.80
N ILE A 539 3.41 22.43 -11.03
CA ILE A 539 3.33 21.17 -11.81
C ILE A 539 4.73 20.60 -12.01
N GLY A 540 5.70 21.44 -12.39
CA GLY A 540 7.07 21.01 -12.56
C GLY A 540 7.74 20.48 -11.29
N HIS A 541 7.41 21.04 -10.12
CA HIS A 541 7.86 20.56 -8.80
C HIS A 541 7.40 19.12 -8.54
N TYR A 542 6.10 18.86 -8.68
CA TYR A 542 5.56 17.51 -8.45
C TYR A 542 5.98 16.52 -9.53
N LEU A 543 6.06 16.94 -10.80
CA LEU A 543 6.59 16.11 -11.89
C LEU A 543 8.03 15.66 -11.60
N PHE A 544 8.88 16.60 -11.15
CA PHE A 544 10.25 16.28 -10.75
C PHE A 544 10.28 15.20 -9.66
N TRP A 545 9.53 15.38 -8.57
CA TRP A 545 9.55 14.44 -7.45
C TRP A 545 8.96 13.07 -7.79
N HIS A 546 7.88 13.01 -8.57
CA HIS A 546 7.32 11.74 -9.02
C HIS A 546 8.31 10.95 -9.87
N LEU A 547 8.95 11.58 -10.87
CA LEU A 547 9.99 10.94 -11.69
C LEU A 547 11.23 10.57 -10.86
N ARG A 548 11.70 11.49 -10.01
CA ARG A 548 12.91 11.32 -9.20
C ARG A 548 12.80 10.18 -8.19
N SER A 549 11.61 9.97 -7.62
CA SER A 549 11.36 8.92 -6.62
C SER A 549 11.59 7.50 -7.18
N GLU A 550 11.44 7.32 -8.50
CA GLU A 550 11.55 6.04 -9.19
C GLU A 550 12.86 5.85 -9.98
N MET A 551 13.82 6.78 -9.88
CA MET A 551 15.10 6.67 -10.59
C MET A 551 15.94 5.44 -10.20
N HIS A 552 15.64 4.83 -9.06
CA HIS A 552 16.26 3.59 -8.60
C HIS A 552 15.74 2.33 -9.31
N VAL A 553 14.68 2.45 -10.11
CA VAL A 553 14.05 1.36 -10.88
C VAL A 553 14.70 1.31 -12.27
N PRO A 554 15.50 0.26 -12.60
CA PRO A 554 16.28 0.25 -13.84
C PRO A 554 15.45 0.27 -15.13
N SER A 555 14.22 -0.25 -15.10
CA SER A 555 13.35 -0.32 -16.29
C SER A 555 12.82 1.04 -16.76
N VAL A 556 12.87 2.07 -15.91
CA VAL A 556 12.37 3.42 -16.20
C VAL A 556 13.44 4.50 -16.04
N SER A 557 14.58 4.20 -15.42
CA SER A 557 15.62 5.17 -15.07
C SER A 557 16.12 5.98 -16.28
N VAL A 558 16.26 5.35 -17.46
CA VAL A 558 16.66 6.06 -18.69
C VAL A 558 15.59 7.05 -19.12
N ARG A 559 14.33 6.61 -19.25
CA ARG A 559 13.20 7.46 -19.67
C ARG A 559 13.01 8.63 -18.71
N PHE A 560 12.90 8.34 -17.41
CA PHE A 560 12.66 9.35 -16.38
C PHE A 560 13.86 10.29 -16.24
N GLY A 561 15.09 9.78 -16.34
CA GLY A 561 16.31 10.58 -16.33
C GLY A 561 16.38 11.56 -17.49
N LEU A 562 15.97 11.17 -18.70
CA LEU A 562 15.93 12.05 -19.86
C LEU A 562 14.85 13.14 -19.75
N ILE A 563 13.67 12.81 -19.21
CA ILE A 563 12.61 13.80 -18.94
C ILE A 563 13.07 14.80 -17.87
N LEU A 564 13.73 14.32 -16.81
CA LEU A 564 14.32 15.16 -15.77
C LEU A 564 15.43 16.05 -16.33
N GLU A 565 16.31 15.54 -17.20
CA GLU A 565 17.32 16.34 -17.90
C GLU A 565 16.64 17.48 -18.70
N ALA A 566 15.63 17.14 -19.51
CA ALA A 566 14.90 18.11 -20.31
C ALA A 566 14.28 19.21 -19.43
N TYR A 567 13.56 18.83 -18.38
CA TYR A 567 12.93 19.78 -17.45
C TYR A 567 13.95 20.68 -16.77
N CYS A 568 15.05 20.13 -16.26
CA CYS A 568 16.08 20.91 -15.56
C CYS A 568 16.80 21.88 -16.48
N ARG A 569 17.03 21.51 -17.75
CA ARG A 569 17.52 22.44 -18.77
C ARG A 569 16.49 23.53 -19.05
N GLY A 570 15.22 23.16 -19.22
CA GLY A 570 14.14 24.09 -19.50
C GLY A 570 13.76 25.00 -18.34
N SER A 571 14.23 24.76 -17.12
CA SER A 571 13.99 25.62 -15.95
C SER A 571 15.17 25.58 -14.97
N ILE A 572 16.27 26.22 -15.36
CA ILE A 572 17.54 26.27 -14.60
C ILE A 572 17.32 26.86 -13.19
N GLU A 573 16.45 27.85 -13.06
CA GLU A 573 16.21 28.48 -11.76
C GLU A 573 15.54 27.55 -10.76
N HIS A 574 14.50 26.84 -11.21
CA HIS A 574 13.88 25.83 -10.37
C HIS A 574 14.83 24.67 -10.06
N MET A 575 15.73 24.30 -10.99
CA MET A 575 16.76 23.28 -10.75
C MET A 575 17.62 23.62 -9.53
N LYS A 576 18.02 24.89 -9.32
CA LYS A 576 18.79 25.32 -8.13
C LYS A 576 18.00 25.07 -6.84
N SER A 577 16.71 25.43 -6.81
CA SER A 577 15.83 25.17 -5.66
C SER A 577 15.70 23.67 -5.37
N LEU A 578 15.44 22.86 -6.41
CA LEU A 578 15.32 21.41 -6.30
C LEU A 578 16.63 20.75 -5.85
N GLN A 579 17.78 21.26 -6.30
CA GLN A 579 19.08 20.79 -5.85
C GLN A 579 19.27 21.03 -4.35
N ARG A 580 18.92 22.22 -3.85
CA ARG A 580 18.96 22.54 -2.42
C ARG A 580 18.04 21.63 -1.60
N GLN A 581 16.84 21.35 -2.10
CA GLN A 581 15.92 20.37 -1.47
C GLN A 581 16.57 18.98 -1.39
N MET A 582 17.20 18.51 -2.47
CA MET A 582 17.88 17.22 -2.53
C MET A 582 19.06 17.12 -1.55
N GLU A 583 19.87 18.18 -1.44
CA GLU A 583 20.97 18.26 -0.46
C GLU A 583 20.45 18.15 0.98
N ALA A 584 19.39 18.87 1.30
CA ALA A 584 18.71 18.79 2.60
C ALA A 584 18.16 17.38 2.90
N ILE A 585 17.50 16.76 1.93
CA ILE A 585 16.95 15.40 2.07
C ILE A 585 18.06 14.37 2.29
N ASN A 586 19.16 14.44 1.55
CA ASN A 586 20.32 13.56 1.74
C ASN A 586 20.95 13.75 3.12
N LYS A 587 21.00 14.99 3.62
CA LYS A 587 21.46 15.27 4.98
C LYS A 587 20.55 14.63 6.03
N LEU A 588 19.23 14.79 5.90
CA LEU A 588 18.25 14.19 6.80
C LEU A 588 18.31 12.66 6.77
N LYS A 589 18.57 12.06 5.60
CA LYS A 589 18.78 10.62 5.44
C LYS A 589 19.96 10.14 6.28
N SER A 590 21.14 10.75 6.11
CA SER A 590 22.33 10.42 6.89
C SER A 590 22.10 10.56 8.41
N ILE A 591 21.37 11.59 8.83
CA ILE A 591 21.02 11.79 10.25
C ILE A 591 20.09 10.68 10.75
N ASN A 592 19.02 10.34 10.01
CA ASN A 592 18.10 9.28 10.43
C ASN A 592 18.79 7.91 10.52
N GLU A 593 19.62 7.55 9.53
CA GLU A 593 20.40 6.31 9.53
C GLU A 593 21.32 6.23 10.76
N SER A 594 21.96 7.35 11.14
CA SER A 594 22.80 7.41 12.35
C SER A 594 22.04 7.21 13.66
N ILE A 595 20.74 7.52 13.70
CA ILE A 595 19.87 7.41 14.88
C ILE A 595 19.23 6.02 14.96
N LYS A 596 18.92 5.42 13.80
CA LYS A 596 18.21 4.13 13.70
C LYS A 596 18.97 3.00 14.40
N HIS A 597 20.30 2.97 14.25
CA HIS A 597 21.14 1.89 14.79
C HIS A 597 21.60 2.10 16.25
N LYS A 598 21.34 3.26 16.85
CA LYS A 598 21.74 3.54 18.23
C LYS A 598 20.82 2.85 19.24
N LYS A 599 21.44 2.16 20.21
CA LYS A 599 20.80 1.47 21.35
C LYS A 599 20.80 2.28 22.66
N GLU A 600 21.26 3.53 22.62
CA GLU A 600 21.33 4.43 23.78
C GLU A 600 19.92 4.87 24.26
N PRO A 601 19.77 5.36 25.50
CA PRO A 601 18.52 5.95 25.97
C PRO A 601 18.02 7.06 25.04
N ARG A 602 16.69 7.16 24.86
CA ARG A 602 16.02 8.09 23.93
C ARG A 602 16.51 9.53 24.05
N GLU A 603 16.68 10.04 25.28
CA GLU A 603 17.14 11.40 25.52
C GLU A 603 18.60 11.61 25.06
N ARG A 604 19.49 10.63 25.22
CA ARG A 604 20.87 10.71 24.70
C ARG A 604 20.90 10.72 23.18
N ILE A 605 20.07 9.88 22.54
CA ILE A 605 19.93 9.86 21.09
C ILE A 605 19.40 11.21 20.58
N LYS A 606 18.41 11.78 21.27
CA LYS A 606 17.82 13.08 20.93
C LYS A 606 18.84 14.21 21.07
N LEU A 607 19.63 14.22 22.14
CA LEU A 607 20.73 15.19 22.31
C LEU A 607 21.77 15.05 21.19
N ALA A 608 22.22 13.83 20.88
CA ALA A 608 23.15 13.59 19.78
C ALA A 608 22.60 14.01 18.40
N MET A 609 21.28 13.82 18.18
CA MET A 609 20.58 14.33 17.00
C MET A 609 20.61 15.86 16.98
N HIS A 610 20.30 16.52 18.09
CA HIS A 610 20.32 17.98 18.20
C HIS A 610 21.72 18.54 17.98
N ASP A 611 22.75 17.96 18.58
CA ASP A 611 24.15 18.36 18.39
C ASP A 611 24.58 18.22 16.92
N THR A 612 24.14 17.14 16.26
CA THR A 612 24.40 16.95 14.83
C THR A 612 23.69 18.01 14.01
N LEU A 613 22.42 18.29 14.27
CA LEU A 613 21.65 19.31 13.55
C LEU A 613 22.22 20.72 13.73
N LEU A 614 22.72 21.05 14.92
CA LEU A 614 23.29 22.37 15.25
C LEU A 614 24.64 22.67 14.60
N ARG A 615 25.31 21.69 13.98
CA ARG A 615 26.57 21.94 13.25
C ARG A 615 26.34 22.94 12.11
N ASN A 616 27.22 23.94 11.98
CA ASN A 616 27.07 25.05 11.02
C ASN A 616 26.74 24.60 9.58
N HIS A 617 27.47 23.63 9.04
CA HIS A 617 27.20 23.07 7.71
C HIS A 617 25.77 22.48 7.59
N ASN A 618 25.28 21.80 8.63
CA ASN A 618 23.95 21.18 8.59
C ASN A 618 22.85 22.23 8.69
N MET A 619 23.05 23.26 9.54
CA MET A 619 22.10 24.36 9.66
C MET A 619 21.98 25.15 8.36
N ASP A 620 23.09 25.40 7.65
CA ASP A 620 23.09 26.12 6.38
C ASP A 620 22.31 25.37 5.28
N VAL A 621 22.61 24.06 5.13
CA VAL A 621 21.91 23.18 4.17
C VAL A 621 20.42 23.04 4.52
N LEU A 622 20.08 23.00 5.81
CA LEU A 622 18.71 22.90 6.31
C LEU A 622 18.03 24.26 6.53
N SER A 623 18.47 25.31 5.86
CA SER A 623 17.85 26.65 5.92
C SER A 623 17.44 27.12 4.52
N ASN A 624 16.49 28.06 4.46
CA ASN A 624 15.97 28.70 3.24
C ASN A 624 15.56 27.70 2.15
N LEU A 625 14.84 26.65 2.53
CA LEU A 625 14.37 25.59 1.65
C LEU A 625 12.94 25.85 1.17
N GLN A 626 12.66 25.62 -0.11
CA GLN A 626 11.29 25.45 -0.56
C GLN A 626 10.76 24.10 -0.08
N ASN A 627 9.53 24.07 0.45
CA ASN A 627 8.97 22.87 1.05
C ASN A 627 8.63 21.82 -0.03
N PRO A 628 9.21 20.59 0.01
CA PRO A 628 8.92 19.56 -0.99
C PRO A 628 7.46 19.09 -1.01
N LEU A 629 6.72 19.22 0.09
CA LEU A 629 5.30 18.85 0.17
C LEU A 629 4.36 19.88 -0.46
N ASP A 630 4.71 21.16 -0.35
CA ASP A 630 3.93 22.30 -0.84
C ASP A 630 4.90 23.44 -1.20
N PRO A 631 5.22 23.64 -2.50
CA PRO A 631 6.21 24.62 -2.92
C PRO A 631 5.78 26.08 -2.67
N SER A 632 4.52 26.34 -2.30
CA SER A 632 4.06 27.67 -1.86
C SER A 632 4.58 28.04 -0.47
N VAL A 633 5.12 27.10 0.30
CA VAL A 633 5.63 27.35 1.65
C VAL A 633 7.16 27.30 1.66
N ARG A 634 7.80 28.31 2.27
CA ARG A 634 9.26 28.40 2.38
C ARG A 634 9.72 28.25 3.83
N CYS A 635 10.64 27.32 4.04
CA CYS A 635 11.26 27.00 5.32
C CYS A 635 12.49 27.90 5.54
N LYS A 636 12.46 28.75 6.56
CA LYS A 636 13.55 29.68 6.88
C LYS A 636 14.71 29.00 7.61
N GLN A 637 14.47 28.51 8.83
CA GLN A 637 15.49 27.88 9.66
C GLN A 637 14.88 26.73 10.46
N LEU A 638 15.66 25.67 10.69
CA LEU A 638 15.24 24.54 11.52
C LEU A 638 15.22 24.93 13.01
N LYS A 639 14.07 24.74 13.67
CA LYS A 639 13.91 24.86 15.12
C LYS A 639 14.33 23.57 15.82
N VAL A 640 15.64 23.35 15.92
CA VAL A 640 16.24 22.10 16.44
C VAL A 640 15.65 21.68 17.78
N ARG A 641 15.45 22.63 18.72
CA ARG A 641 14.87 22.34 20.05
C ARG A 641 13.48 21.69 20.01
N LYS A 642 12.69 21.96 18.98
CA LYS A 642 11.35 21.37 18.77
C LYS A 642 11.39 20.07 17.95
N CYS A 643 12.54 19.71 17.37
CA CYS A 643 12.69 18.49 16.59
C CYS A 643 12.81 17.27 17.51
N LYS A 644 12.23 16.14 17.08
CA LYS A 644 12.26 14.85 17.79
C LYS A 644 12.27 13.71 16.79
N PHE A 645 12.36 12.47 17.26
CA PHE A 645 12.06 11.28 16.45
C PHE A 645 10.89 10.53 17.09
N MET A 646 10.11 9.83 16.27
CA MET A 646 8.97 9.04 16.73
C MET A 646 9.43 7.64 17.19
N ASP A 647 8.67 7.03 18.11
CA ASP A 647 9.05 5.77 18.76
C ASP A 647 8.77 4.50 17.90
N SER A 648 8.43 4.69 16.62
CA SER A 648 8.23 3.60 15.66
C SER A 648 9.54 2.88 15.31
N LYS A 649 9.46 1.64 14.80
CA LYS A 649 10.59 0.79 14.38
C LYS A 649 11.59 1.53 13.48
N MET A 650 11.10 2.40 12.60
CA MET A 650 11.93 3.13 11.65
C MET A 650 12.45 4.49 12.17
N LYS A 651 12.12 4.86 13.42
CA LYS A 651 12.42 6.16 14.06
C LYS A 651 12.26 7.38 13.12
N PRO A 652 11.06 7.63 12.53
CA PRO A 652 10.82 8.80 11.68
C PRO A 652 11.19 10.12 12.38
N LEU A 653 11.79 11.07 11.65
CA LEU A 653 12.14 12.38 12.21
C LEU A 653 10.93 13.32 12.18
N TRP A 654 10.66 13.97 13.30
CA TRP A 654 9.74 15.09 13.40
C TRP A 654 10.53 16.38 13.32
N LEU A 655 10.33 17.12 12.23
CA LEU A 655 11.08 18.33 11.92
C LEU A 655 10.17 19.56 12.03
N VAL A 656 10.72 20.66 12.56
CA VAL A 656 10.00 21.91 12.75
C VAL A 656 10.83 23.05 12.21
N PHE A 657 10.28 23.82 11.28
CA PHE A 657 10.94 24.96 10.65
C PHE A 657 10.19 26.26 10.96
N ASP A 658 10.94 27.36 11.02
CA ASP A 658 10.38 28.70 10.91
C ASP A 658 9.82 28.92 9.50
N ASN A 659 8.66 29.56 9.43
CA ASN A 659 8.18 30.09 8.16
C ASN A 659 9.04 31.28 7.74
N ASN A 660 9.32 31.40 6.45
CA ASN A 660 10.01 32.56 5.91
C ASN A 660 9.15 33.83 6.00
N ASP A 661 7.83 33.68 5.88
CA ASP A 661 6.88 34.76 6.09
C ASP A 661 6.78 35.10 7.59
N MET A 662 6.91 36.38 7.93
CA MET A 662 6.92 36.88 9.31
C MET A 662 5.64 36.56 10.08
N TYR A 663 4.50 36.47 9.38
CA TYR A 663 3.20 36.18 10.00
C TYR A 663 2.79 34.71 9.85
N GLY A 664 3.62 33.88 9.21
CA GLY A 664 3.37 32.47 9.00
C GLY A 664 3.59 31.62 10.26
N GLU A 665 2.78 30.58 10.43
CA GLU A 665 2.99 29.60 11.48
C GLU A 665 4.18 28.69 11.19
N ASN A 666 4.77 28.09 12.24
CA ASN A 666 5.87 27.12 12.07
C ASN A 666 5.43 25.96 11.18
N ILE A 667 6.35 25.43 10.39
CA ILE A 667 6.10 24.37 9.42
C ILE A 667 6.56 23.04 10.01
N TYR A 668 5.72 22.00 9.88
CA TYR A 668 5.93 20.70 10.51
C TYR A 668 5.83 19.57 9.48
N PHE A 669 6.84 18.71 9.46
CA PHE A 669 6.82 17.52 8.62
C PHE A 669 7.51 16.33 9.30
N ILE A 670 7.04 15.14 8.95
CA ILE A 670 7.62 13.86 9.34
C ILE A 670 8.46 13.36 8.17
N PHE A 671 9.75 13.15 8.40
CA PHE A 671 10.65 12.50 7.45
C PHE A 671 10.79 11.02 7.79
N LYS A 672 10.42 10.16 6.84
CA LYS A 672 10.27 8.71 7.05
C LYS A 672 11.19 7.94 6.11
N ILE A 673 11.95 6.98 6.64
CA ILE A 673 12.84 6.08 5.89
C ILE A 673 12.56 4.63 6.28
N GLY A 674 12.42 3.75 5.29
CA GLY A 674 12.24 2.31 5.46
C GLY A 674 10.87 1.80 5.00
N ASP A 675 9.88 2.69 4.89
CA ASP A 675 8.53 2.37 4.44
C ASP A 675 8.30 2.95 3.04
N ASP A 676 7.54 2.24 2.21
CA ASP A 676 7.16 2.69 0.87
C ASP A 676 5.93 3.60 0.94
N LEU A 677 6.14 4.91 0.77
CA LEU A 677 5.08 5.92 0.85
C LEU A 677 4.27 6.09 -0.43
N ARG A 678 4.56 5.33 -1.50
CA ARG A 678 3.79 5.40 -2.75
C ARG A 678 2.33 5.00 -2.53
N GLN A 679 2.10 4.01 -1.67
CA GLN A 679 0.75 3.56 -1.31
C GLN A 679 -0.02 4.60 -0.49
N ASP A 680 0.60 5.21 0.52
CA ASP A 680 0.00 6.33 1.25
C ASP A 680 -0.32 7.50 0.33
N MET A 681 0.60 7.84 -0.58
CA MET A 681 0.42 8.92 -1.56
C MET A 681 -0.77 8.66 -2.49
N LEU A 682 -0.89 7.45 -3.05
CA LEU A 682 -2.04 7.04 -3.86
C LEU A 682 -3.35 7.10 -3.05
N THR A 683 -3.36 6.57 -1.83
CA THR A 683 -4.57 6.56 -0.99
C THR A 683 -5.04 7.98 -0.67
N LEU A 684 -4.12 8.88 -0.29
CA LEU A 684 -4.43 10.28 -0.01
C LEU A 684 -4.88 11.03 -1.26
N GLN A 685 -4.33 10.72 -2.43
CA GLN A 685 -4.79 11.26 -3.71
C GLN A 685 -6.22 10.79 -4.01
N MET A 686 -6.53 9.51 -3.83
CA MET A 686 -7.89 8.99 -4.02
C MET A 686 -8.88 9.63 -3.04
N ILE A 687 -8.48 9.89 -1.79
CA ILE A 687 -9.31 10.63 -0.82
C ILE A 687 -9.60 12.05 -1.32
N ARG A 688 -8.61 12.75 -1.92
CA ARG A 688 -8.83 14.08 -2.52
C ARG A 688 -9.80 14.03 -3.70
N ILE A 689 -9.69 13.00 -4.53
CA ILE A 689 -10.61 12.78 -5.65
C ILE A 689 -12.03 12.54 -5.12
N MET A 690 -12.20 11.66 -4.14
CA MET A 690 -13.51 11.41 -3.51
C MET A 690 -14.10 12.68 -2.89
N ASP A 691 -13.30 13.44 -2.15
CA ASP A 691 -13.69 14.73 -1.58
C ASP A 691 -14.11 15.75 -2.64
N LYS A 692 -13.40 15.82 -3.76
CA LYS A 692 -13.79 16.64 -4.91
C LYS A 692 -15.12 16.17 -5.51
N LEU A 693 -15.29 14.87 -5.77
CA LEU A 693 -16.51 14.32 -6.34
C LEU A 693 -17.74 14.60 -5.46
N TRP A 694 -17.60 14.49 -4.14
CA TRP A 694 -18.68 14.84 -3.21
C TRP A 694 -19.00 16.35 -3.23
N LYS A 695 -17.97 17.20 -3.23
CA LYS A 695 -18.14 18.67 -3.26
C LYS A 695 -18.77 19.16 -4.56
N ASP A 696 -18.43 18.55 -5.69
CA ASP A 696 -19.02 18.86 -7.00
C ASP A 696 -20.54 18.59 -7.00
N GLU A 697 -21.01 17.61 -6.22
CA GLU A 697 -22.43 17.28 -5.97
C GLU A 697 -23.02 18.03 -4.75
N GLY A 698 -22.30 18.98 -4.17
CA GLY A 698 -22.75 19.81 -3.05
C GLY A 698 -22.65 19.17 -1.66
N LEU A 699 -21.97 18.03 -1.52
CA LEU A 699 -21.77 17.30 -0.26
C LEU A 699 -20.34 17.53 0.28
N ASP A 700 -20.19 18.40 1.30
CA ASP A 700 -18.91 18.66 1.95
C ASP A 700 -18.76 17.82 3.23
N LEU A 701 -18.09 16.67 3.11
CA LEU A 701 -17.84 15.74 4.21
C LEU A 701 -16.64 16.12 5.08
N ARG A 702 -16.05 17.31 4.94
CA ARG A 702 -14.97 17.79 5.82
C ARG A 702 -13.74 16.87 5.85
N MET A 703 -13.40 16.27 4.70
CA MET A 703 -12.23 15.40 4.57
C MET A 703 -10.93 16.17 4.83
N ASN A 704 -9.92 15.49 5.39
CA ASN A 704 -8.61 16.09 5.66
C ASN A 704 -7.46 15.25 5.06
N PRO A 705 -7.32 15.22 3.73
CA PRO A 705 -6.23 14.51 3.06
C PRO A 705 -4.90 15.29 3.14
N TYR A 706 -4.16 15.07 4.23
CA TYR A 706 -2.83 15.64 4.44
C TYR A 706 -1.85 15.28 3.32
N SER A 707 -0.83 16.11 3.10
CA SER A 707 0.16 15.86 2.04
C SER A 707 1.18 14.79 2.42
N CYS A 708 1.47 13.93 1.45
CA CYS A 708 2.49 12.90 1.50
C CYS A 708 3.20 12.88 0.15
N ILE A 709 4.53 12.78 0.15
CA ILE A 709 5.32 12.68 -1.09
C ILE A 709 6.45 11.65 -0.92
N SER A 710 6.55 10.75 -1.89
CA SER A 710 7.71 9.85 -2.03
C SER A 710 8.86 10.60 -2.70
N LEU A 711 10.06 10.50 -2.13
CA LEU A 711 11.24 11.23 -2.60
C LEU A 711 12.30 10.31 -3.22
N ASP A 712 12.40 9.07 -2.73
CA ASP A 712 13.31 8.02 -3.21
C ASP A 712 12.83 6.65 -2.70
N LYS A 713 13.58 5.57 -3.00
CA LYS A 713 13.29 4.19 -2.57
C LYS A 713 13.03 4.12 -1.06
N ARG A 714 11.78 3.83 -0.69
CA ARG A 714 11.31 3.72 0.72
C ARG A 714 11.65 4.94 1.58
N MET A 715 11.55 6.14 0.99
CA MET A 715 11.82 7.40 1.67
C MET A 715 10.82 8.48 1.22
N GLY A 716 10.37 9.30 2.17
CA GLY A 716 9.55 10.47 1.84
C GLY A 716 9.18 11.35 3.02
N LEU A 717 8.29 12.30 2.76
CA LEU A 717 7.80 13.29 3.72
C LEU A 717 6.29 13.16 3.91
N ILE A 718 5.84 13.41 5.14
CA ILE A 718 4.43 13.46 5.52
C ILE A 718 4.16 14.78 6.24
N GLN A 719 3.11 15.49 5.84
CA GLN A 719 2.63 16.69 6.51
C GLN A 719 2.10 16.34 7.91
N VAL A 720 2.50 17.12 8.91
CA VAL A 720 1.90 17.03 10.24
C VAL A 720 0.60 17.81 10.27
N VAL A 721 -0.48 17.16 10.70
CA VAL A 721 -1.73 17.83 11.03
C VAL A 721 -1.62 18.33 12.47
N LEU A 722 -1.70 19.66 12.65
CA LEU A 722 -1.65 20.29 13.97
C LEU A 722 -3.00 20.23 14.67
N HIS A 723 -2.98 20.43 16.00
CA HIS A 723 -4.16 20.40 16.86
C HIS A 723 -4.98 19.12 16.73
N SER A 724 -4.30 17.99 16.48
CA SER A 724 -4.89 16.67 16.44
C SER A 724 -4.17 15.71 17.35
N ASP A 725 -4.90 14.73 17.86
CA ASP A 725 -4.32 13.62 18.62
C ASP A 725 -4.95 12.30 18.18
N THR A 726 -4.28 11.19 18.47
CA THR A 726 -4.80 9.85 18.19
C THR A 726 -5.92 9.51 19.18
N ILE A 727 -6.90 8.71 18.74
CA ILE A 727 -7.96 8.23 19.64
C ILE A 727 -7.35 7.48 20.84
N ALA A 728 -6.27 6.73 20.64
CA ALA A 728 -5.57 6.01 21.70
C ALA A 728 -5.01 6.95 22.78
N ASN A 729 -4.43 8.10 22.39
CA ASN A 729 -3.92 9.08 23.34
C ASN A 729 -5.05 9.79 24.08
N ILE A 730 -6.11 10.18 23.37
CA ILE A 730 -7.31 10.80 23.97
C ILE A 730 -7.93 9.89 25.03
N GLN A 731 -8.04 8.59 24.74
CA GLN A 731 -8.57 7.59 25.66
C GLN A 731 -7.65 7.35 26.87
N LYS A 732 -6.32 7.44 26.70
CA LYS A 732 -5.35 7.37 27.81
C LYS A 732 -5.44 8.60 28.72
N ASP A 733 -5.51 9.79 28.15
CA ASP A 733 -5.48 11.06 28.91
C ASP A 733 -6.76 11.27 29.72
N LYS A 734 -7.93 10.88 29.18
CA LYS A 734 -9.22 11.03 29.87
C LYS A 734 -9.62 9.81 30.70
N GLY A 735 -8.91 8.68 30.56
CA GLY A 735 -9.12 7.51 31.39
C GLY A 735 -8.39 7.63 32.73
N LEU A 736 -9.11 7.83 33.84
CA LEU A 736 -8.51 7.66 35.19
C LEU A 736 -7.82 6.28 35.27
N PHE A 737 -6.55 6.26 35.67
CA PHE A 737 -5.68 5.09 35.82
C PHE A 737 -6.34 3.95 36.62
N THR A 738 -7.14 3.13 35.94
CA THR A 738 -7.69 1.86 36.42
C THR A 738 -7.74 0.90 35.23
N ALA A 739 -7.51 -0.40 35.49
CA ALA A 739 -7.43 -1.45 34.47
C ALA A 739 -8.74 -1.66 33.65
N THR A 740 -9.79 -0.89 33.94
CA THR A 740 -11.10 -0.82 33.28
C THR A 740 -11.32 0.44 32.42
N SER A 741 -10.36 1.36 32.36
CA SER A 741 -10.44 2.68 31.69
C SER A 741 -10.79 2.63 30.18
N THR A 742 -10.41 1.58 29.46
CA THR A 742 -10.81 1.34 28.04
C THR A 742 -12.32 1.18 27.81
N PHE A 743 -13.15 1.20 28.86
CA PHE A 743 -14.61 1.01 28.78
C PHE A 743 -15.44 2.18 29.32
N LYS A 744 -14.83 3.32 29.70
CA LYS A 744 -15.64 4.50 30.06
C LYS A 744 -16.21 5.14 28.78
N LYS A 745 -17.54 5.08 28.65
CA LYS A 745 -18.30 5.74 27.59
C LYS A 745 -17.96 7.25 27.55
N GLY A 746 -17.68 7.78 26.36
CA GLY A 746 -17.65 9.21 26.11
C GLY A 746 -16.34 9.93 26.44
N SER A 747 -15.20 9.24 26.49
CA SER A 747 -13.89 9.90 26.62
C SER A 747 -13.60 10.86 25.47
N LEU A 748 -13.96 10.47 24.24
CA LEU A 748 -13.81 11.33 23.06
C LEU A 748 -14.77 12.53 23.11
N LEU A 749 -16.02 12.32 23.50
CA LEU A 749 -16.99 13.41 23.67
C LEU A 749 -16.56 14.38 24.79
N ALA A 750 -16.00 13.87 25.89
CA ALA A 750 -15.45 14.69 26.97
C ALA A 750 -14.25 15.50 26.48
N TRP A 751 -13.34 14.90 25.73
CA TRP A 751 -12.21 15.61 25.13
C TRP A 751 -12.66 16.73 24.17
N LEU A 752 -13.72 16.49 23.37
CA LEU A 752 -14.30 17.53 22.54
C LEU A 752 -14.93 18.65 23.37
N LYS A 753 -15.62 18.34 24.48
CA LYS A 753 -16.16 19.34 25.41
C LYS A 753 -15.06 20.22 26.03
N ASP A 754 -13.93 19.62 26.40
CA ASP A 754 -12.83 20.37 27.01
C ASP A 754 -12.17 21.38 26.04
N HIS A 755 -12.19 21.08 24.74
CA HIS A 755 -11.67 21.99 23.71
C HIS A 755 -12.73 22.91 23.11
N ASN A 756 -14.02 22.63 23.35
CA ASN A 756 -15.16 23.37 22.82
C ASN A 756 -16.18 23.60 23.96
N PRO A 757 -15.92 24.54 24.88
CA PRO A 757 -16.70 24.69 26.10
C PRO A 757 -18.10 25.25 25.84
N ASP A 758 -18.27 26.08 24.81
CA ASP A 758 -19.56 26.66 24.47
C ASP A 758 -20.44 25.66 23.73
N GLU A 759 -21.73 25.60 24.07
CA GLU A 759 -22.68 24.68 23.41
C GLU A 759 -22.71 24.84 21.89
N LYS A 760 -22.62 26.08 21.39
CA LYS A 760 -22.54 26.36 19.95
C LYS A 760 -21.25 25.81 19.33
N SER A 761 -20.11 25.96 20.01
CA SER A 761 -18.81 25.46 19.55
C SER A 761 -18.76 23.93 19.57
N LEU A 762 -19.31 23.31 20.61
CA LEU A 762 -19.40 21.86 20.75
C LEU A 762 -20.30 21.24 19.68
N ASN A 763 -21.49 21.82 19.45
CA ASN A 763 -22.39 21.34 18.41
C ASN A 763 -21.74 21.42 17.02
N LYS A 764 -20.98 22.49 16.75
CA LYS A 764 -20.17 22.60 15.53
C LYS A 764 -19.10 21.51 15.47
N ALA A 765 -18.36 21.25 16.54
CA ALA A 765 -17.35 20.20 16.56
C ALA A 765 -17.96 18.79 16.37
N ILE A 766 -19.13 18.53 16.93
CA ILE A 766 -19.86 17.26 16.72
C ILE A 766 -20.34 17.14 15.28
N GLU A 767 -20.77 18.22 14.63
CA GLU A 767 -21.12 18.22 13.20
C GLU A 767 -19.89 17.94 12.33
N GLU A 768 -18.76 18.61 12.59
CA GLU A 768 -17.48 18.35 11.91
C GLU A 768 -17.05 16.89 12.08
N PHE A 769 -17.18 16.33 13.28
CA PHE A 769 -16.95 14.93 13.56
C PHE A 769 -17.88 14.02 12.76
N THR A 770 -19.18 14.32 12.72
CA THR A 770 -20.18 13.50 12.06
C THR A 770 -19.97 13.45 10.54
N LEU A 771 -19.70 14.60 9.91
CA LEU A 771 -19.44 14.71 8.48
C LEU A 771 -18.14 13.99 8.08
N SER A 772 -17.03 14.30 8.77
CA SER A 772 -15.74 13.67 8.50
C SER A 772 -15.73 12.18 8.80
N CYS A 773 -16.42 11.77 9.88
CA CYS A 773 -16.64 10.36 10.16
C CYS A 773 -17.36 9.69 9.00
N ALA A 774 -18.47 10.25 8.48
CA ALA A 774 -19.21 9.67 7.36
C ALA A 774 -18.36 9.53 6.08
N GLY A 775 -17.54 10.53 5.77
CA GLY A 775 -16.64 10.49 4.62
C GLY A 775 -15.54 9.42 4.74
N TYR A 776 -14.82 9.35 5.86
CA TYR A 776 -13.80 8.31 6.08
C TYR A 776 -14.39 6.90 6.20
N CYS A 777 -15.59 6.81 6.75
CA CYS A 777 -16.41 5.60 6.80
C CYS A 777 -16.66 5.00 5.41
N VAL A 778 -17.17 5.81 4.47
CA VAL A 778 -17.38 5.37 3.08
C VAL A 778 -16.06 5.14 2.36
N THR A 779 -15.07 6.02 2.54
CA THR A 779 -13.73 5.90 1.94
C THR A 779 -13.07 4.58 2.30
N THR A 780 -13.01 4.25 3.59
CA THR A 780 -12.33 3.03 4.07
C THR A 780 -13.04 1.76 3.61
N TYR A 781 -14.37 1.81 3.47
CA TYR A 781 -15.16 0.73 2.88
C TYR A 781 -14.86 0.53 1.40
N VAL A 782 -14.96 1.59 0.59
CA VAL A 782 -14.74 1.51 -0.87
C VAL A 782 -13.30 1.14 -1.19
N LEU A 783 -12.32 1.79 -0.57
CA LEU A 783 -10.91 1.54 -0.82
C LEU A 783 -10.36 0.30 -0.09
N GLY A 784 -11.16 -0.35 0.76
CA GLY A 784 -10.74 -1.53 1.52
C GLY A 784 -9.54 -1.27 2.43
N ILE A 785 -9.51 -0.10 3.07
CA ILE A 785 -8.39 0.31 3.93
C ILE A 785 -8.43 -0.53 5.21
N ALA A 786 -7.39 -1.36 5.37
CA ALA A 786 -7.26 -2.30 6.46
C ALA A 786 -6.40 -1.76 7.61
N ASP A 787 -6.27 -2.55 8.67
CA ASP A 787 -5.53 -2.29 9.90
C ASP A 787 -5.96 -1.02 10.64
N ARG A 788 -7.27 -0.77 10.76
CA ARG A 788 -7.81 0.45 11.41
C ARG A 788 -7.98 0.27 12.92
N HIS A 789 -7.27 1.07 13.71
CA HIS A 789 -7.29 1.06 15.17
C HIS A 789 -7.09 2.45 15.78
N SER A 790 -7.22 2.56 17.11
CA SER A 790 -7.20 3.82 17.86
C SER A 790 -5.90 4.64 17.70
N ASP A 791 -4.76 4.03 17.39
CA ASP A 791 -3.51 4.76 17.11
C ASP A 791 -3.43 5.36 15.69
N ASN A 792 -4.17 4.81 14.72
CA ASN A 792 -4.14 5.21 13.31
C ASN A 792 -5.39 5.99 12.86
N ILE A 793 -6.20 6.42 13.84
CA ILE A 793 -7.33 7.34 13.66
C ILE A 793 -7.09 8.53 14.57
N MET A 794 -7.17 9.72 13.99
CA MET A 794 -6.90 10.98 14.66
C MET A 794 -8.12 11.90 14.65
N VAL A 795 -8.24 12.74 15.66
CA VAL A 795 -9.30 13.75 15.76
C VAL A 795 -8.66 15.10 16.07
N LYS A 796 -9.09 16.12 15.34
CA LYS A 796 -8.70 17.52 15.58
C LYS A 796 -9.54 18.12 16.71
N THR A 797 -9.01 19.14 17.37
CA THR A 797 -9.72 19.86 18.45
C THR A 797 -11.04 20.48 17.99
N ASN A 798 -11.16 20.80 16.69
CA ASN A 798 -12.41 21.26 16.06
C ASN A 798 -13.41 20.14 15.71
N GLY A 799 -13.12 18.89 16.07
CA GLY A 799 -13.99 17.74 15.84
C GLY A 799 -13.70 16.93 14.57
N GLN A 800 -12.92 17.44 13.61
CA GLN A 800 -12.65 16.73 12.36
C GLN A 800 -11.87 15.43 12.61
N LEU A 801 -12.43 14.30 12.18
CA LEU A 801 -11.82 12.97 12.20
C LEU A 801 -11.06 12.71 10.89
N PHE A 802 -9.90 12.07 11.00
CA PHE A 802 -9.16 11.61 9.82
C PHE A 802 -8.32 10.38 10.13
N HIS A 803 -8.01 9.61 9.08
CA HIS A 803 -7.23 8.39 9.17
C HIS A 803 -5.77 8.67 8.74
N ILE A 804 -4.83 7.94 9.32
CA ILE A 804 -3.40 7.98 8.97
C ILE A 804 -2.87 6.57 8.70
N ASP A 805 -1.69 6.47 8.09
CA ASP A 805 -0.93 5.21 7.89
C ASP A 805 -1.72 4.19 7.04
N PHE A 806 -1.67 4.31 5.72
CA PHE A 806 -2.48 3.53 4.77
C PHE A 806 -1.76 2.29 4.22
N GLY A 807 -0.98 1.62 5.06
CA GLY A 807 -0.13 0.50 4.64
C GLY A 807 -0.85 -0.75 4.12
N HIS A 808 -2.19 -0.82 4.19
CA HIS A 808 -2.99 -1.91 3.62
C HIS A 808 -4.30 -1.39 2.97
N ILE A 809 -4.54 -1.67 1.68
CA ILE A 809 -5.69 -1.25 0.86
C ILE A 809 -6.25 -2.43 0.02
N LEU A 810 -7.38 -2.21 -0.68
CA LEU A 810 -8.01 -3.15 -1.61
C LEU A 810 -8.32 -4.54 -1.02
N GLY A 811 -8.57 -4.60 0.30
CA GLY A 811 -8.97 -5.85 0.96
C GLY A 811 -7.83 -6.81 1.28
N HIS A 812 -6.57 -6.38 1.19
CA HIS A 812 -5.39 -7.13 1.67
C HIS A 812 -5.32 -7.19 3.21
N PHE A 813 -6.30 -7.86 3.82
CA PHE A 813 -6.42 -7.97 5.27
C PHE A 813 -5.36 -8.89 5.86
N LYS A 814 -4.65 -8.43 6.89
CA LYS A 814 -3.70 -9.28 7.63
C LYS A 814 -4.40 -10.54 8.19
N GLU A 815 -3.86 -11.71 7.90
CA GLU A 815 -4.30 -12.99 8.49
C GLU A 815 -3.31 -13.44 9.58
N LYS A 816 -3.82 -14.01 10.68
CA LYS A 816 -2.98 -14.66 11.68
C LYS A 816 -3.62 -16.01 12.05
N PHE A 817 -2.87 -17.10 11.86
CA PHE A 817 -3.35 -18.48 12.05
C PHE A 817 -4.61 -18.83 11.24
N GLY A 818 -4.69 -18.38 9.97
CA GLY A 818 -5.83 -18.64 9.09
C GLY A 818 -7.12 -17.88 9.44
N ILE A 819 -7.07 -16.94 10.39
CA ILE A 819 -8.19 -16.06 10.74
C ILE A 819 -7.84 -14.64 10.30
N ARG A 820 -8.70 -14.06 9.44
CA ARG A 820 -8.65 -12.64 9.08
C ARG A 820 -8.75 -11.77 10.33
N ARG A 821 -7.76 -10.90 10.53
CA ARG A 821 -7.61 -10.06 11.73
C ARG A 821 -8.69 -8.97 11.77
N GLU A 822 -9.24 -8.60 10.62
CA GLU A 822 -10.37 -7.70 10.47
C GLU A 822 -11.59 -8.47 9.94
N ARG A 823 -12.72 -8.30 10.63
CA ARG A 823 -13.97 -9.04 10.36
C ARG A 823 -15.12 -8.12 9.93
N CYS A 824 -14.91 -6.81 9.94
CA CYS A 824 -15.94 -5.83 9.61
C CYS A 824 -15.47 -4.96 8.44
N PRO A 825 -16.30 -4.79 7.40
CA PRO A 825 -15.95 -4.02 6.21
C PRO A 825 -15.86 -2.50 6.45
N PHE A 826 -16.28 -2.04 7.63
CA PHE A 826 -16.39 -0.63 7.98
C PHE A 826 -16.09 -0.43 9.48
N VAL A 827 -15.42 0.66 9.83
CA VAL A 827 -14.96 0.95 11.19
C VAL A 827 -15.90 1.92 11.90
N LEU A 828 -17.01 1.39 12.43
CA LEU A 828 -17.91 2.14 13.32
C LEU A 828 -17.72 1.66 14.75
N THR A 829 -17.11 2.49 15.60
CA THR A 829 -16.96 2.12 17.01
C THR A 829 -18.07 2.71 17.87
N HIS A 830 -18.33 2.08 19.01
CA HIS A 830 -19.32 2.58 19.95
C HIS A 830 -18.98 4.00 20.45
N ASP A 831 -17.69 4.37 20.52
CA ASP A 831 -17.27 5.71 20.94
C ASP A 831 -17.63 6.77 19.89
N PHE A 832 -17.49 6.45 18.59
CA PHE A 832 -17.90 7.34 17.50
C PHE A 832 -19.42 7.53 17.48
N VAL A 833 -20.17 6.44 17.63
CA VAL A 833 -21.63 6.50 17.73
C VAL A 833 -22.05 7.38 18.90
N HIS A 834 -21.38 7.29 20.05
CA HIS A 834 -21.68 8.10 21.22
C HIS A 834 -21.44 9.61 21.00
N VAL A 835 -20.42 9.99 20.22
CA VAL A 835 -20.20 11.39 19.82
C VAL A 835 -21.31 11.86 18.89
N ILE A 836 -21.63 11.07 17.85
CA ILE A 836 -22.67 11.39 16.85
C ILE A 836 -24.04 11.56 17.52
N THR A 837 -24.39 10.70 18.47
CA THR A 837 -25.67 10.78 19.18
C THR A 837 -25.68 11.83 20.31
N LYS A 838 -24.62 12.64 20.47
CA LYS A 838 -24.47 13.59 21.58
C LYS A 838 -24.63 12.94 22.96
N GLY A 839 -24.26 11.66 23.06
CA GLY A 839 -24.42 10.83 24.24
C GLY A 839 -25.79 10.18 24.44
N GLN A 840 -26.74 10.37 23.52
CA GLN A 840 -28.08 9.78 23.54
C GLN A 840 -28.10 8.34 22.97
N LYS A 841 -29.27 7.68 23.03
CA LYS A 841 -29.47 6.32 22.46
C LYS A 841 -29.35 6.33 20.93
N GLN A 842 -29.03 5.18 20.34
CA GLN A 842 -28.78 4.99 18.90
C GLN A 842 -29.96 5.36 17.98
N GLN A 843 -31.21 5.25 18.44
CA GLN A 843 -32.41 5.56 17.65
C GLN A 843 -32.74 7.06 17.60
N CYS A 844 -31.73 7.94 17.62
CA CYS A 844 -31.93 9.39 17.58
C CYS A 844 -31.84 9.94 16.15
N GLN A 845 -32.46 11.10 15.92
CA GLN A 845 -32.47 11.78 14.63
C GLN A 845 -31.05 12.05 14.08
N GLU A 846 -30.09 12.33 14.96
CA GLU A 846 -28.69 12.59 14.59
C GLU A 846 -28.02 11.37 13.94
N PHE A 847 -28.30 10.17 14.45
CA PHE A 847 -27.74 8.95 13.86
C PHE A 847 -28.35 8.64 12.48
N ASN A 848 -29.65 8.90 12.30
CA ASN A 848 -30.29 8.76 10.98
C ASN A 848 -29.69 9.73 9.96
N ARG A 849 -29.36 10.96 10.39
CA ARG A 849 -28.68 11.94 9.54
C ARG A 849 -27.26 11.50 9.15
N PHE A 850 -26.50 10.92 10.09
CA PHE A 850 -25.20 10.30 9.79
C PHE A 850 -25.31 9.18 8.75
N GLN A 851 -26.31 8.29 8.90
CA GLN A 851 -26.56 7.23 7.93
C GLN A 851 -26.90 7.80 6.54
N GLN A 852 -27.74 8.83 6.47
CA GLN A 852 -28.06 9.51 5.20
C GLN A 852 -26.82 10.09 4.51
N TYR A 853 -25.89 10.68 5.25
CA TYR A 853 -24.62 11.16 4.68
C TYR A 853 -23.78 10.02 4.11
N CYS A 854 -23.69 8.88 4.82
CA CYS A 854 -22.98 7.70 4.33
C CYS A 854 -23.60 7.15 3.03
N GLU A 855 -24.94 7.08 2.99
CA GLU A 855 -25.69 6.61 1.82
C GLU A 855 -25.50 7.51 0.59
N GLN A 856 -25.64 8.84 0.77
CA GLN A 856 -25.41 9.81 -0.30
C GLN A 856 -23.97 9.78 -0.81
N ALA A 857 -23.00 9.74 0.10
CA ALA A 857 -21.59 9.68 -0.25
C ALA A 857 -21.25 8.41 -1.07
N PHE A 858 -21.80 7.26 -0.67
CA PHE A 858 -21.63 6.00 -1.42
C PHE A 858 -22.24 6.08 -2.82
N GLN A 859 -23.46 6.60 -2.96
CA GLN A 859 -24.13 6.74 -4.26
C GLN A 859 -23.36 7.62 -5.23
N ILE A 860 -22.82 8.76 -4.75
CA ILE A 860 -21.99 9.66 -5.57
C ILE A 860 -20.75 8.93 -6.09
N LEU A 861 -20.01 8.23 -5.21
CA LEU A 861 -18.83 7.48 -5.63
C LEU A 861 -19.17 6.37 -6.62
N ARG A 862 -20.29 5.67 -6.40
CA ARG A 862 -20.75 4.60 -7.28
C ARG A 862 -21.04 5.09 -8.70
N ARG A 863 -21.70 6.25 -8.87
CA ARG A 863 -21.96 6.86 -10.20
C ARG A 863 -20.65 7.18 -10.93
N LYS A 864 -19.57 7.42 -10.20
CA LYS A 864 -18.21 7.67 -10.71
C LYS A 864 -17.32 6.43 -10.61
N GLY A 865 -17.89 5.24 -10.40
CA GLY A 865 -17.13 4.02 -10.11
C GLY A 865 -16.21 3.59 -11.24
N SER A 866 -16.65 3.68 -12.50
CA SER A 866 -15.81 3.38 -13.67
C SER A 866 -14.56 4.25 -13.72
N PHE A 867 -14.71 5.55 -13.43
CA PHE A 867 -13.59 6.48 -13.37
C PHE A 867 -12.61 6.14 -12.23
N ILE A 868 -13.13 5.81 -11.05
CA ILE A 868 -12.31 5.37 -9.91
C ILE A 868 -11.51 4.09 -10.28
N LEU A 869 -12.16 3.12 -10.93
CA LEU A 869 -11.51 1.90 -11.41
C LEU A 869 -10.38 2.20 -12.41
N SER A 870 -10.64 3.06 -13.40
CA SER A 870 -9.62 3.45 -14.39
C SER A 870 -8.39 4.09 -13.73
N LEU A 871 -8.57 4.93 -12.72
CA LEU A 871 -7.45 5.54 -11.99
C LEU A 871 -6.59 4.51 -11.25
N PHE A 872 -7.19 3.44 -10.71
CA PHE A 872 -6.43 2.34 -10.11
C PHE A 872 -5.79 1.42 -11.15
N ALA A 873 -6.45 1.18 -12.28
CA ALA A 873 -5.89 0.41 -13.39
C ALA A 873 -4.58 1.01 -13.92
N MET A 874 -4.55 2.34 -14.08
CA MET A 874 -3.33 3.08 -14.47
C MET A 874 -2.17 2.94 -13.46
N MET A 875 -2.44 2.49 -12.24
CA MET A 875 -1.46 2.35 -11.16
C MET A 875 -0.91 0.91 -11.03
N LEU A 876 -1.37 -0.05 -11.83
CA LEU A 876 -0.90 -1.45 -11.80
C LEU A 876 0.61 -1.57 -12.10
N SER A 877 1.18 -0.67 -12.89
CA SER A 877 2.61 -0.66 -13.25
C SER A 877 3.53 0.03 -12.23
N THR A 878 2.97 0.48 -11.10
CA THR A 878 3.74 1.11 -10.01
C THR A 878 4.63 0.10 -9.27
N GLY A 879 4.23 -1.17 -9.23
CA GLY A 879 4.86 -2.16 -8.35
C GLY A 879 4.56 -1.88 -6.87
N ILE A 880 3.36 -1.36 -6.57
CA ILE A 880 2.82 -1.35 -5.20
C ILE A 880 2.39 -2.80 -4.89
N PRO A 881 2.86 -3.43 -3.79
CA PRO A 881 2.62 -4.85 -3.52
C PRO A 881 1.15 -5.27 -3.47
N GLU A 882 0.26 -4.37 -3.09
CA GLU A 882 -1.18 -4.61 -2.95
C GLU A 882 -2.00 -4.21 -4.19
N LEU A 883 -1.31 -3.77 -5.26
CA LEU A 883 -1.90 -3.39 -6.53
C LEU A 883 -0.97 -3.85 -7.65
N THR A 884 -1.00 -5.16 -7.91
CA THR A 884 -0.10 -5.82 -8.87
C THR A 884 -0.85 -6.45 -10.04
N SER A 885 -2.15 -6.71 -9.88
CA SER A 885 -2.96 -7.42 -10.86
C SER A 885 -4.35 -6.81 -10.99
N VAL A 886 -5.02 -7.10 -12.10
CA VAL A 886 -6.43 -6.72 -12.31
C VAL A 886 -7.34 -7.33 -11.23
N LYS A 887 -6.96 -8.48 -10.65
CA LYS A 887 -7.72 -9.12 -9.56
C LYS A 887 -7.76 -8.25 -8.30
N ASP A 888 -6.75 -7.43 -8.06
CA ASP A 888 -6.76 -6.48 -6.94
C ASP A 888 -7.85 -5.40 -7.12
N LEU A 889 -8.25 -5.11 -8.37
CA LEU A 889 -9.31 -4.17 -8.69
C LEU A 889 -10.71 -4.76 -8.51
N ASP A 890 -10.86 -6.09 -8.48
CA ASP A 890 -12.15 -6.74 -8.25
C ASP A 890 -12.74 -6.33 -6.90
N TYR A 891 -11.90 -6.04 -5.89
CA TYR A 891 -12.37 -5.50 -4.62
C TYR A 891 -13.18 -4.21 -4.77
N LEU A 892 -12.72 -3.27 -5.61
CA LEU A 892 -13.44 -2.02 -5.87
C LEU A 892 -14.75 -2.28 -6.62
N ARG A 893 -14.73 -3.23 -7.56
CA ARG A 893 -15.93 -3.64 -8.30
C ARG A 893 -16.97 -4.27 -7.39
N GLU A 894 -16.56 -5.19 -6.51
CA GLU A 894 -17.41 -5.86 -5.53
C GLU A 894 -17.96 -4.93 -4.45
N THR A 895 -17.22 -3.88 -4.07
CA THR A 895 -17.65 -2.92 -3.05
C THR A 895 -18.56 -1.83 -3.61
N LEU A 896 -18.30 -1.34 -4.82
CA LEU A 896 -19.17 -0.37 -5.50
C LEU A 896 -20.41 -1.02 -6.13
N VAL A 897 -20.38 -2.33 -6.36
CA VAL A 897 -21.50 -3.14 -6.86
C VAL A 897 -22.06 -2.53 -8.16
N LEU A 898 -21.17 -2.34 -9.14
CA LEU A 898 -21.47 -1.64 -10.39
C LEU A 898 -22.43 -2.41 -11.30
N ASP A 899 -22.56 -3.71 -11.08
CA ASP A 899 -23.42 -4.65 -11.78
C ASP A 899 -24.91 -4.56 -11.41
N LEU A 900 -25.23 -4.02 -10.23
CA LEU A 900 -26.62 -3.89 -9.75
C LEU A 900 -27.28 -2.55 -10.11
N SER A 901 -28.59 -2.43 -9.91
CA SER A 901 -29.26 -1.12 -9.98
C SER A 901 -28.87 -0.22 -8.80
N GLU A 902 -29.04 1.10 -8.93
CA GLU A 902 -28.73 2.06 -7.85
C GLU A 902 -29.51 1.78 -6.55
N GLN A 903 -30.75 1.28 -6.65
CA GLN A 903 -31.58 0.91 -5.51
C GLN A 903 -31.09 -0.36 -4.81
N GLU A 904 -30.70 -1.38 -5.57
CA GLU A 904 -30.17 -2.64 -5.05
C GLU A 904 -28.79 -2.44 -4.42
N ALA A 905 -27.93 -1.64 -5.06
CA ALA A 905 -26.63 -1.28 -4.51
C ALA A 905 -26.76 -0.51 -3.19
N LEU A 906 -27.72 0.41 -3.08
CA LEU A 906 -28.02 1.09 -1.81
C LEU A 906 -28.50 0.11 -0.74
N LYS A 907 -29.36 -0.86 -1.09
CA LYS A 907 -29.81 -1.91 -0.17
C LYS A 907 -28.65 -2.79 0.31
N HIS A 908 -27.72 -3.14 -0.60
CA HIS A 908 -26.50 -3.85 -0.24
C HIS A 908 -25.64 -3.03 0.73
N PHE A 909 -25.40 -1.76 0.43
CA PHE A 909 -24.66 -0.86 1.31
C PHE A 909 -25.30 -0.73 2.70
N ARG A 910 -26.62 -0.55 2.78
CA ARG A 910 -27.37 -0.54 4.06
C ARG A 910 -27.18 -1.83 4.85
N SER A 911 -27.23 -2.98 4.20
CA SER A 911 -26.97 -4.27 4.85
C SER A 911 -25.57 -4.33 5.46
N LYS A 912 -24.56 -3.83 4.75
CA LYS A 912 -23.16 -3.76 5.25
C LYS A 912 -23.00 -2.75 6.38
N PHE A 913 -23.67 -1.61 6.30
CA PHE A 913 -23.72 -0.61 7.36
C PHE A 913 -24.34 -1.18 8.65
N ASP A 914 -25.48 -1.88 8.55
CA ASP A 914 -26.15 -2.51 9.68
C ASP A 914 -25.30 -3.64 10.29
N GLU A 915 -24.58 -4.39 9.47
CA GLU A 915 -23.63 -5.41 9.93
C GLU A 915 -22.49 -4.78 10.75
N ALA A 916 -21.94 -3.67 10.28
CA ALA A 916 -20.91 -2.91 11.00
C ALA A 916 -21.45 -2.36 12.32
N LEU A 917 -22.68 -1.82 12.33
CA LEU A 917 -23.34 -1.31 13.53
C LEU A 917 -23.56 -2.40 14.58
N ARG A 918 -24.08 -3.58 14.18
CA ARG A 918 -24.26 -4.74 15.08
C ARG A 918 -22.93 -5.22 15.69
N ASN A 919 -21.83 -5.08 14.95
CA ASN A 919 -20.51 -5.51 15.40
C ASN A 919 -19.69 -4.38 16.07
N SER A 920 -20.21 -3.15 16.17
CA SER A 920 -19.50 -1.98 16.71
C SER A 920 -18.92 -2.20 18.12
N TRP A 921 -19.64 -2.89 19.00
CA TRP A 921 -19.14 -3.29 20.33
C TRP A 921 -17.96 -4.26 20.24
N LYS A 922 -18.01 -5.23 19.32
CA LYS A 922 -16.91 -6.19 19.11
C LYS A 922 -15.66 -5.48 18.59
N THR A 923 -15.82 -4.47 17.72
CA THR A 923 -14.72 -3.63 17.22
C THR A 923 -14.04 -2.86 18.36
N SER A 924 -14.81 -2.24 19.26
CA SER A 924 -14.27 -1.59 20.46
C SER A 924 -13.54 -2.56 21.40
N VAL A 925 -14.06 -3.78 21.60
CA VAL A 925 -13.40 -4.83 22.39
C VAL A 925 -12.10 -5.30 21.73
N ASN A 926 -12.08 -5.43 20.40
CA ASN A 926 -10.87 -5.77 19.65
C ASN A 926 -9.77 -4.72 19.79
N TRP A 927 -10.11 -3.42 19.74
CA TRP A 927 -9.17 -2.33 19.99
C TRP A 927 -8.56 -2.42 21.39
N ALA A 928 -9.39 -2.60 22.42
CA ALA A 928 -8.94 -2.75 23.80
C ALA A 928 -8.04 -3.99 24.03
N ARG A 929 -8.29 -5.09 23.30
CA ARG A 929 -7.44 -6.30 23.36
C ARG A 929 -6.09 -6.07 22.70
N ARG A 930 -6.04 -5.26 21.63
CA ARG A 930 -4.82 -4.93 20.88
C ARG A 930 -3.89 -3.99 21.66
N GLU A 931 -4.44 -2.98 22.33
CA GLU A 931 -3.66 -2.09 23.22
C GLU A 931 -3.00 -2.81 24.40
N ARG A 932 -3.61 -3.91 24.87
CA ARG A 932 -2.99 -4.80 25.88
C ARG A 932 -1.94 -5.73 25.30
N TRP A 933 -2.08 -6.12 24.03
CA TRP A 933 -1.13 -6.97 23.31
C TRP A 933 0.14 -6.21 22.91
N TYR A 934 0.03 -4.98 22.39
CA TYR A 934 1.18 -4.13 22.04
C TYR A 934 2.05 -3.79 23.26
N ARG A 935 1.42 -3.59 24.43
CA ARG A 935 2.12 -3.42 25.71
C ARG A 935 2.85 -4.68 26.19
N ARG A 936 2.45 -5.87 25.73
CA ARG A 936 3.15 -7.14 26.00
C ARG A 936 4.33 -7.35 25.05
N GLU A 937 4.21 -7.01 23.76
CA GLU A 937 5.33 -7.14 22.81
C GLU A 937 6.50 -6.21 23.13
N LEU A 938 6.25 -4.94 23.52
CA LEU A 938 7.33 -4.03 23.95
C LEU A 938 8.09 -4.53 25.20
N PHE A 939 7.42 -5.30 26.06
CA PHE A 939 8.03 -5.88 27.26
C PHE A 939 8.86 -7.13 26.93
N VAL A 940 8.43 -7.92 25.94
CA VAL A 940 9.15 -9.10 25.44
C VAL A 940 10.41 -8.69 24.65
N ASP A 941 10.35 -7.62 23.86
CA ASP A 941 11.51 -7.09 23.12
C ASP A 941 12.56 -6.45 24.05
N LEU A 942 12.15 -5.79 25.13
CA LEU A 942 13.08 -5.30 26.16
C LEU A 942 13.78 -6.47 26.89
N LEU A 943 13.03 -7.53 27.23
CA LEU A 943 13.57 -8.72 27.88
C LEU A 943 14.55 -9.48 26.97
N PHE A 944 14.29 -9.59 25.67
CA PHE A 944 15.23 -10.21 24.72
C PHE A 944 16.52 -9.41 24.54
N THR A 945 16.45 -8.08 24.65
CA THR A 945 17.61 -7.20 24.53
C THR A 945 18.47 -7.23 25.81
N GLU A 946 17.87 -7.37 26.99
CA GLU A 946 18.61 -7.56 28.24
C GLU A 946 19.16 -9.00 28.40
N MET A 947 18.45 -10.03 27.94
CA MET A 947 18.94 -11.42 27.98
C MET A 947 20.11 -11.69 27.02
N THR A 948 20.22 -10.96 25.91
CA THR A 948 21.37 -11.05 24.99
C THR A 948 22.59 -10.27 25.47
N ALA A 949 22.41 -9.28 26.35
CA ALA A 949 23.53 -8.59 27.01
C ALA A 949 24.09 -9.37 28.22
N ALA A 950 23.31 -10.29 28.80
CA ALA A 950 23.67 -11.05 30.00
C ALA A 950 24.32 -12.42 29.74
N THR A 951 24.70 -12.74 28.49
CA THR A 951 25.32 -14.04 28.12
C THR A 951 26.78 -13.95 27.67
N GLY A 952 27.40 -12.77 27.76
CA GLY A 952 28.86 -12.63 27.76
C GLY A 952 29.35 -12.62 29.20
N ASP A 953 30.28 -13.51 29.53
CA ASP A 953 31.02 -13.63 30.79
C ASP A 953 30.43 -14.58 31.85
N LEU A 954 30.80 -15.86 31.69
CA LEU A 954 30.92 -16.83 32.80
C LEU A 954 32.31 -16.71 33.43
N PRO A 955 32.41 -16.66 34.77
CA PRO A 955 33.52 -17.28 35.47
C PRO A 955 33.05 -18.36 36.45
N PHE A 956 33.94 -19.34 36.60
CA PHE A 956 33.83 -20.58 37.37
C PHE A 956 34.13 -20.39 38.88
N PHE A 957 33.65 -21.37 39.67
CA PHE A 957 34.05 -21.81 41.03
C PHE A 957 33.71 -20.97 42.28
N GLY A 958 33.10 -21.67 43.27
CA GLY A 958 33.65 -21.70 44.62
C GLY A 958 32.83 -21.11 45.78
N SER A 959 32.17 -21.99 46.54
CA SER A 959 32.02 -21.99 48.01
C SER A 959 31.82 -20.68 48.80
N SER A 960 30.71 -20.56 49.52
CA SER A 960 30.66 -20.76 50.99
C SER A 960 29.29 -20.37 51.57
N PHE A 961 28.83 -21.20 52.52
CA PHE A 961 27.71 -20.96 53.41
C PHE A 961 28.15 -19.99 54.52
N GLU A 962 27.31 -19.04 54.95
CA GLU A 962 27.16 -18.70 56.38
C GLU A 962 25.94 -17.78 56.69
N GLY A 963 25.05 -18.30 57.53
CA GLY A 963 24.57 -17.71 58.80
C GLY A 963 23.89 -16.33 58.88
N LYS A 964 22.62 -16.34 59.34
CA LYS A 964 22.01 -15.57 60.47
C LYS A 964 22.35 -14.06 60.61
N SER A 965 21.50 -13.12 61.01
CA SER A 965 20.11 -12.98 61.47
C SER A 965 19.92 -11.49 61.88
N PHE A 966 18.67 -11.04 62.09
CA PHE A 966 18.25 -9.74 62.70
C PHE A 966 18.41 -8.47 61.81
N SER A 967 17.55 -7.44 61.83
CA SER A 967 16.49 -7.02 62.76
C SER A 967 15.50 -6.09 62.03
N LEU A 968 14.27 -6.00 62.55
CA LEU A 968 13.28 -4.99 62.17
C LEU A 968 13.73 -3.58 62.62
N ALA A 969 13.73 -2.62 61.71
CA ALA A 969 13.50 -1.21 62.02
C ALA A 969 12.75 -0.54 60.86
N HIS A 970 11.58 -0.02 61.20
CA HIS A 970 10.66 0.72 60.34
C HIS A 970 11.26 2.08 59.95
N ASP A 971 11.20 2.46 58.67
CA ASP A 971 11.38 3.85 58.22
C ASP A 971 10.34 4.19 57.12
N PRO A 972 9.36 5.09 57.36
CA PRO A 972 8.29 5.39 56.42
C PRO A 972 8.73 6.51 55.47
N GLY A 973 9.60 6.20 54.50
CA GLY A 973 10.20 7.26 53.69
C GLY A 973 10.97 6.83 52.45
N LYS A 974 10.57 5.75 51.77
CA LYS A 974 11.08 5.39 50.42
C LYS A 974 10.22 4.28 49.81
N LYS A 975 9.40 4.59 48.78
CA LYS A 975 8.84 3.53 47.91
C LYS A 975 9.96 3.01 47.00
N ARG A 976 10.77 2.06 47.51
CA ARG A 976 11.57 1.17 46.67
C ARG A 976 10.61 0.36 45.80
N GLY A 977 10.81 0.38 44.48
CA GLY A 977 10.17 -0.60 43.61
C GLY A 977 10.56 -2.00 44.08
N LEU A 978 9.57 -2.85 44.36
CA LEU A 978 9.82 -4.26 44.62
C LEU A 978 10.48 -4.87 43.37
N CYS A 979 11.78 -5.14 43.43
CA CYS A 979 12.36 -6.20 42.62
C CYS A 979 11.67 -7.49 43.05
N SER A 980 10.88 -8.08 42.15
CA SER A 980 10.13 -9.32 42.36
C SER A 980 11.09 -10.51 42.31
N GLU A 981 11.82 -10.78 43.39
CA GLU A 981 12.57 -12.04 43.53
C GLU A 981 11.60 -13.23 43.65
N MET A 982 11.96 -14.36 43.04
CA MET A 982 11.14 -15.58 43.07
C MET A 982 11.28 -16.25 44.45
N THR A 983 10.20 -16.31 45.22
CA THR A 983 10.21 -16.97 46.53
C THR A 983 10.37 -18.48 46.40
N LYS A 984 10.89 -19.14 47.45
CA LYS A 984 11.02 -20.61 47.49
C LYS A 984 9.66 -21.29 47.31
N THR A 985 8.60 -20.72 47.89
CA THR A 985 7.23 -21.23 47.78
C THR A 985 6.71 -21.15 46.34
N LEU A 986 6.90 -20.01 45.67
CA LEU A 986 6.49 -19.82 44.27
C LEU A 986 7.30 -20.73 43.33
N SER A 987 8.58 -20.92 43.59
CA SER A 987 9.46 -21.85 42.86
C SER A 987 8.96 -23.28 42.98
N THR A 988 8.68 -23.73 44.21
CA THR A 988 8.20 -25.10 44.48
C THR A 988 6.83 -25.35 43.84
N ALA A 989 5.90 -24.39 43.90
CA ALA A 989 4.58 -24.50 43.25
C ALA A 989 4.69 -24.57 41.72
N THR A 990 5.61 -23.78 41.15
CA THR A 990 5.89 -23.77 39.72
C THR A 990 6.47 -25.10 39.25
N ILE A 991 7.51 -25.59 39.94
CA ILE A 991 8.15 -26.88 39.61
C ILE A 991 7.15 -28.03 39.76
N SER A 992 6.34 -28.02 40.82
CA SER A 992 5.33 -29.05 41.06
C SER A 992 4.25 -29.07 39.98
N ALA A 993 3.80 -27.91 39.50
CA ALA A 993 2.83 -27.85 38.40
C ALA A 993 3.45 -28.25 37.05
N ALA A 994 4.71 -27.88 36.80
CA ALA A 994 5.41 -28.19 35.56
C ALA A 994 5.75 -29.69 35.43
N LEU A 995 6.41 -30.25 36.45
CA LEU A 995 6.88 -31.63 36.44
C LEU A 995 5.82 -32.62 36.93
N GLY A 996 4.90 -32.19 37.78
CA GLY A 996 3.85 -33.05 38.33
C GLY A 996 2.57 -33.09 37.51
N CYS A 997 2.24 -32.03 36.74
CA CYS A 997 1.01 -31.97 35.96
C CYS A 997 1.27 -31.90 34.45
N ALA A 998 2.10 -30.95 34.00
CA ALA A 998 2.32 -30.73 32.57
C ALA A 998 3.19 -31.82 31.91
N LEU A 999 4.24 -32.30 32.59
CA LEU A 999 5.10 -33.38 32.09
C LEU A 999 4.32 -34.69 31.88
N PRO A 1000 3.54 -35.21 32.84
CA PRO A 1000 2.75 -36.42 32.61
C PRO A 1000 1.70 -36.26 31.49
N ALA A 1001 1.15 -35.05 31.30
CA ALA A 1001 0.26 -34.78 30.17
C ALA A 1001 1.01 -34.87 28.84
N GLY A 1002 2.18 -34.23 28.73
CA GLY A 1002 3.05 -34.32 27.55
C GLY A 1002 3.55 -35.73 27.26
N PHE A 1003 3.87 -36.51 28.29
CA PHE A 1003 4.27 -37.91 28.17
C PHE A 1003 3.17 -38.74 27.47
N ASN A 1004 1.92 -38.57 27.89
CA ASN A 1004 0.78 -39.31 27.33
C ASN A 1004 0.45 -38.95 25.86
N PHE A 1005 0.87 -37.76 25.39
CA PHE A 1005 0.71 -37.36 23.98
C PHE A 1005 1.57 -38.19 23.02
N SER A 1006 2.78 -38.60 23.41
CA SER A 1006 3.72 -39.26 22.49
C SER A 1006 4.03 -40.73 22.83
N VAL A 1007 3.78 -41.18 24.06
CA VAL A 1007 4.23 -42.49 24.54
C VAL A 1007 3.78 -43.69 23.70
N LEU A 1008 2.60 -43.65 23.08
CA LEU A 1008 2.12 -44.77 22.24
C LEU A 1008 2.81 -44.89 20.88
N ASN A 1009 3.39 -43.80 20.37
CA ASN A 1009 3.95 -43.79 19.01
C ASN A 1009 5.22 -44.63 18.92
N VAL A 1010 5.97 -44.74 20.02
CA VAL A 1010 7.28 -45.40 20.02
C VAL A 1010 7.19 -46.93 20.07
N PRO A 1011 6.38 -47.56 20.94
CA PRO A 1011 6.16 -49.01 20.96
C PRO A 1011 5.00 -49.45 20.04
N GLN A 1012 4.67 -48.70 18.98
CA GLN A 1012 3.49 -48.95 18.14
C GLN A 1012 3.39 -50.39 17.65
N SER A 1013 4.47 -50.94 17.06
CA SER A 1013 4.46 -52.29 16.51
C SER A 1013 4.19 -53.34 17.59
N ILE A 1014 4.84 -53.19 18.76
CA ILE A 1014 4.70 -54.10 19.91
C ILE A 1014 3.27 -54.12 20.43
N LEU A 1015 2.64 -52.94 20.52
CA LEU A 1015 1.25 -52.82 20.97
C LEU A 1015 0.24 -53.35 19.95
N GLN A 1016 0.51 -53.19 18.65
CA GLN A 1016 -0.28 -53.78 17.58
C GLN A 1016 -0.19 -55.31 17.61
N ASP A 1017 1.01 -55.87 17.85
CA ASP A 1017 1.21 -57.31 18.00
C ASP A 1017 0.50 -57.87 19.24
N PHE A 1018 0.52 -57.13 20.37
CA PHE A 1018 -0.28 -57.46 21.55
C PHE A 1018 -1.78 -57.46 21.24
N CYS A 1019 -2.29 -56.43 20.58
CA CYS A 1019 -3.71 -56.35 20.20
C CYS A 1019 -4.13 -57.52 19.30
N ASN A 1020 -3.28 -57.88 18.34
CA ASN A 1020 -3.51 -59.01 17.45
C ASN A 1020 -3.53 -60.32 18.24
N THR A 1021 -2.55 -60.57 19.11
CA THR A 1021 -2.45 -61.82 19.88
C THR A 1021 -3.63 -62.01 20.82
N THR A 1022 -3.99 -60.97 21.60
CA THR A 1022 -5.08 -61.03 22.57
C THR A 1022 -6.46 -61.23 21.93
N ILE A 1023 -6.72 -60.59 20.79
CA ILE A 1023 -8.02 -60.72 20.10
C ILE A 1023 -8.08 -62.02 19.29
N SER A 1024 -6.96 -62.45 18.70
CA SER A 1024 -6.90 -63.72 17.98
C SER A 1024 -7.15 -64.91 18.90
N ALA A 1025 -6.70 -64.83 20.15
CA ALA A 1025 -7.00 -65.82 21.19
C ALA A 1025 -8.50 -65.84 21.60
N LYS A 1026 -9.24 -64.75 21.37
CA LYS A 1026 -10.70 -64.67 21.64
C LYS A 1026 -11.56 -65.02 20.42
N LEU A 1027 -11.04 -64.87 19.20
CA LEU A 1027 -11.78 -65.04 17.93
C LEU A 1027 -11.39 -66.31 17.15
N ASP A 1028 -10.43 -67.11 17.64
CA ASP A 1028 -9.85 -68.29 16.97
C ASP A 1028 -9.37 -68.03 15.53
N ARG A 1029 -9.00 -66.78 15.21
CA ARG A 1029 -8.41 -66.36 13.92
C ARG A 1029 -7.54 -65.11 14.09
N PRO A 1030 -6.48 -64.93 13.28
CA PRO A 1030 -5.74 -63.68 13.23
C PRO A 1030 -6.60 -62.51 12.75
N LEU A 1031 -6.37 -61.31 13.29
CA LEU A 1031 -7.00 -60.10 12.78
C LEU A 1031 -6.47 -59.76 11.37
N THR A 1032 -7.35 -59.27 10.50
CA THR A 1032 -6.93 -58.70 9.22
C THR A 1032 -6.22 -57.36 9.43
N HIS A 1033 -5.34 -56.97 8.51
CA HIS A 1033 -4.61 -55.69 8.59
C HIS A 1033 -5.53 -54.48 8.82
N LYS A 1034 -6.70 -54.46 8.16
CA LYS A 1034 -7.69 -53.39 8.30
C LYS A 1034 -8.36 -53.37 9.68
N GLU A 1035 -8.65 -54.54 10.26
CA GLU A 1035 -9.22 -54.64 11.61
C GLU A 1035 -8.21 -54.16 12.67
N LEU A 1036 -6.93 -54.50 12.52
CA LEU A 1036 -5.86 -54.07 13.42
C LEU A 1036 -5.61 -52.55 13.35
N GLU A 1037 -5.59 -51.96 12.15
CA GLU A 1037 -5.49 -50.51 11.95
C GLU A 1037 -6.69 -49.76 12.55
N LEU A 1038 -7.90 -50.31 12.46
CA LEU A 1038 -9.10 -49.72 13.05
C LEU A 1038 -9.03 -49.70 14.59
N ILE A 1039 -8.55 -50.78 15.21
CA ILE A 1039 -8.35 -50.85 16.66
C ILE A 1039 -7.27 -49.86 17.09
N TRP A 1040 -6.14 -49.84 16.38
CA TRP A 1040 -5.03 -48.93 16.68
C TRP A 1040 -5.45 -47.46 16.60
N SER A 1041 -6.10 -47.06 15.50
CA SER A 1041 -6.60 -45.69 15.32
C SER A 1041 -7.63 -45.31 16.38
N SER A 1042 -8.46 -46.26 16.83
CA SER A 1042 -9.42 -46.05 17.93
C SER A 1042 -8.71 -45.82 19.28
N ILE A 1043 -7.66 -46.60 19.59
CA ILE A 1043 -6.85 -46.44 20.81
C ILE A 1043 -6.16 -45.06 20.84
N VAL A 1044 -5.71 -44.57 19.68
CA VAL A 1044 -5.09 -43.24 19.55
C VAL A 1044 -6.14 -42.14 19.69
N ALA A 1045 -7.30 -42.27 19.03
CA ALA A 1045 -8.34 -41.24 19.02
C ALA A 1045 -9.05 -41.06 20.37
N ILE A 1046 -9.26 -42.13 21.14
CA ILE A 1046 -10.06 -42.08 22.37
C ILE A 1046 -9.41 -41.21 23.48
N PHE A 1047 -8.10 -40.98 23.40
CA PHE A 1047 -7.40 -40.03 24.25
C PHE A 1047 -7.94 -38.59 24.08
N LEU A 1048 -8.22 -38.18 22.84
CA LEU A 1048 -8.77 -36.84 22.56
C LEU A 1048 -10.19 -36.69 23.10
N PHE A 1049 -10.98 -37.76 23.06
CA PHE A 1049 -12.32 -37.77 23.65
C PHE A 1049 -12.26 -37.52 25.17
N GLY A 1050 -11.38 -38.23 25.89
CA GLY A 1050 -11.12 -37.94 27.30
C GLY A 1050 -10.66 -36.50 27.53
N GLY A 1051 -9.76 -36.00 26.68
CA GLY A 1051 -9.24 -34.63 26.73
C GLY A 1051 -10.31 -33.55 26.59
N MET A 1052 -11.27 -33.74 25.68
CA MET A 1052 -12.40 -32.82 25.51
C MET A 1052 -13.25 -32.71 26.78
N ILE A 1053 -13.54 -33.84 27.42
CA ILE A 1053 -14.32 -33.87 28.68
C ILE A 1053 -13.53 -33.18 29.79
N GLY A 1054 -12.26 -33.55 29.97
CA GLY A 1054 -11.38 -32.97 30.99
C GLY A 1054 -11.25 -31.45 30.88
N ALA A 1055 -11.05 -30.94 29.67
CA ALA A 1055 -10.94 -29.50 29.41
C ALA A 1055 -12.27 -28.76 29.67
N GLY A 1056 -13.41 -29.37 29.32
CA GLY A 1056 -14.74 -28.79 29.53
C GLY A 1056 -15.10 -28.62 31.02
N VAL A 1057 -14.76 -29.60 31.86
CA VAL A 1057 -15.10 -29.56 33.30
C VAL A 1057 -14.07 -28.84 34.17
N ALA A 1058 -12.85 -28.59 33.65
CA ALA A 1058 -11.74 -28.01 34.42
C ALA A 1058 -12.10 -26.70 35.12
N GLY A 1059 -12.72 -25.76 34.39
CA GLY A 1059 -13.11 -24.45 34.95
C GLY A 1059 -14.15 -24.56 36.07
N TRP A 1060 -15.11 -25.46 35.92
CA TRP A 1060 -16.18 -25.69 36.91
C TRP A 1060 -15.61 -26.28 38.21
N ILE A 1061 -14.82 -27.36 38.11
CA ILE A 1061 -14.21 -28.02 39.28
C ILE A 1061 -13.21 -27.08 39.98
N CYS A 1062 -12.41 -26.34 39.20
CA CYS A 1062 -11.49 -25.35 39.74
C CYS A 1062 -12.20 -24.27 40.55
N ASN A 1063 -13.41 -23.85 40.17
CA ASN A 1063 -14.21 -22.88 40.91
C ASN A 1063 -14.91 -23.50 42.13
N LEU A 1064 -15.21 -24.80 42.12
CA LEU A 1064 -15.87 -25.49 43.22
C LEU A 1064 -14.91 -25.81 44.38
N MET A 1065 -13.72 -26.34 44.07
CA MET A 1065 -12.80 -26.90 45.08
C MET A 1065 -11.53 -26.07 45.30
N GLY A 1066 -11.25 -25.09 44.43
CA GLY A 1066 -9.99 -24.33 44.42
C GLY A 1066 -8.97 -24.91 43.45
N ARG A 1067 -7.95 -24.14 43.09
CA ARG A 1067 -7.01 -24.48 42.00
C ARG A 1067 -6.07 -25.61 42.40
N ARG A 1068 -5.44 -25.51 43.57
CA ARG A 1068 -4.53 -26.54 44.10
C ARG A 1068 -5.25 -27.86 44.33
N ARG A 1069 -6.41 -27.83 45.00
CA ARG A 1069 -7.19 -29.04 45.27
C ARG A 1069 -7.70 -29.71 44.00
N SER A 1070 -8.05 -28.91 42.98
CA SER A 1070 -8.45 -29.43 41.68
C SER A 1070 -7.31 -30.10 40.92
N LEU A 1071 -6.10 -29.56 41.01
CA LEU A 1071 -4.92 -30.21 40.45
C LEU A 1071 -4.63 -31.55 41.16
N LEU A 1072 -4.70 -31.61 42.49
CA LEU A 1072 -4.56 -32.87 43.25
C LEU A 1072 -5.66 -33.89 42.90
N PHE A 1073 -6.90 -33.44 42.74
CA PHE A 1073 -7.99 -34.29 42.28
C PHE A 1073 -7.71 -34.86 40.88
N ASN A 1074 -7.18 -34.06 39.97
CA ASN A 1074 -6.80 -34.51 38.64
C ASN A 1074 -5.74 -35.62 38.67
N GLN A 1075 -4.78 -35.56 39.62
CA GLN A 1075 -3.74 -36.59 39.75
C GLN A 1075 -4.30 -38.00 39.99
N LEU A 1076 -5.49 -38.13 40.60
CA LEU A 1076 -6.16 -39.42 40.79
C LEU A 1076 -6.53 -40.08 39.46
N PHE A 1077 -6.95 -39.30 38.46
CA PHE A 1077 -7.26 -39.80 37.11
C PHE A 1077 -5.99 -40.24 36.38
N GLY A 1078 -4.88 -39.51 36.57
CA GLY A 1078 -3.58 -39.90 36.06
C GLY A 1078 -3.08 -41.22 36.66
N LEU A 1079 -3.19 -41.40 37.99
CA LEU A 1079 -2.82 -42.65 38.66
C LEU A 1079 -3.73 -43.81 38.25
N GLY A 1080 -5.04 -43.58 38.14
CA GLY A 1080 -5.98 -44.58 37.64
C GLY A 1080 -5.63 -45.05 36.22
N ALA A 1081 -5.26 -44.12 35.33
CA ALA A 1081 -4.77 -44.46 33.99
C ALA A 1081 -3.49 -45.31 34.03
N ALA A 1082 -2.52 -44.95 34.87
CA ALA A 1082 -1.27 -45.69 34.99
C ALA A 1082 -1.46 -47.12 35.53
N VAL A 1083 -2.36 -47.32 36.51
CA VAL A 1083 -2.69 -48.66 37.02
C VAL A 1083 -3.31 -49.54 35.92
N LEU A 1084 -4.21 -48.97 35.12
CA LEU A 1084 -4.81 -49.69 33.99
C LEU A 1084 -3.77 -50.06 32.93
N PHE A 1085 -2.81 -49.18 32.64
CA PHE A 1085 -1.73 -49.49 31.72
C PHE A 1085 -0.79 -50.58 32.25
N LEU A 1086 -0.38 -50.51 33.52
CA LEU A 1086 0.50 -51.50 34.13
C LEU A 1086 -0.15 -52.90 34.18
N GLY A 1087 -1.44 -52.96 34.50
CA GLY A 1087 -2.20 -54.21 34.60
C GLY A 1087 -2.65 -54.80 33.26
N SER A 1088 -2.66 -54.01 32.18
CA SER A 1088 -3.19 -54.42 30.86
C SER A 1088 -2.52 -55.68 30.29
N LYS A 1089 -1.21 -55.82 30.50
CA LYS A 1089 -0.42 -56.97 30.04
C LYS A 1089 -0.67 -58.23 30.87
N SER A 1090 -0.80 -58.11 32.20
CA SER A 1090 -1.05 -59.29 33.07
C SER A 1090 -2.49 -59.79 32.99
N ALA A 1091 -3.42 -58.94 32.59
CA ALA A 1091 -4.84 -59.28 32.43
C ALA A 1091 -5.22 -59.64 30.99
N ASP A 1092 -4.27 -59.63 30.05
CA ASP A 1092 -4.50 -59.81 28.60
C ASP A 1092 -5.73 -59.03 28.11
N SER A 1093 -5.81 -57.74 28.47
CA SER A 1093 -6.99 -56.89 28.21
C SER A 1093 -6.63 -55.61 27.48
N ILE A 1094 -7.15 -55.51 26.25
CA ILE A 1094 -7.07 -54.30 25.42
C ILE A 1094 -8.08 -53.25 25.93
N GLU A 1095 -9.18 -53.70 26.53
CA GLU A 1095 -10.20 -52.83 27.12
C GLU A 1095 -9.62 -51.95 28.23
N MET A 1096 -8.65 -52.46 29.00
CA MET A 1096 -7.89 -51.67 29.98
C MET A 1096 -7.04 -50.58 29.33
N ILE A 1097 -6.50 -50.80 28.12
CA ILE A 1097 -5.77 -49.77 27.37
C ILE A 1097 -6.73 -48.66 26.91
N PHE A 1098 -7.91 -49.01 26.38
CA PHE A 1098 -8.92 -48.02 26.01
C PHE A 1098 -9.34 -47.15 27.21
N LEU A 1099 -9.67 -47.78 28.33
CA LEU A 1099 -10.07 -47.06 29.55
C LEU A 1099 -8.93 -46.22 30.12
N GLY A 1100 -7.71 -46.75 30.13
CA GLY A 1100 -6.50 -46.02 30.51
C GLY A 1100 -6.28 -44.77 29.65
N ARG A 1101 -6.53 -44.86 28.33
CA ARG A 1101 -6.41 -43.72 27.40
C ARG A 1101 -7.48 -42.66 27.61
N ILE A 1102 -8.72 -43.04 27.94
CA ILE A 1102 -9.77 -42.08 28.32
C ILE A 1102 -9.36 -41.30 29.56
N LEU A 1103 -8.91 -42.00 30.61
CA LEU A 1103 -8.50 -41.36 31.88
C LEU A 1103 -7.26 -40.48 31.71
N ALA A 1104 -6.26 -40.93 30.96
CA ALA A 1104 -5.08 -40.13 30.61
C ALA A 1104 -5.44 -38.91 29.75
N GLY A 1105 -6.41 -39.06 28.86
CA GLY A 1105 -6.99 -37.98 28.07
C GLY A 1105 -7.64 -36.93 28.97
N PHE A 1106 -8.53 -37.36 29.86
CA PHE A 1106 -9.19 -36.50 30.85
C PHE A 1106 -8.17 -35.74 31.69
N TYR A 1107 -7.17 -36.46 32.21
CA TYR A 1107 -6.06 -35.88 32.97
C TYR A 1107 -5.35 -34.76 32.20
N SER A 1108 -5.03 -35.01 30.94
CA SER A 1108 -4.29 -34.08 30.09
C SER A 1108 -5.15 -32.85 29.73
N GLY A 1109 -6.41 -33.06 29.33
CA GLY A 1109 -7.38 -32.01 29.06
C GLY A 1109 -7.62 -31.09 30.26
N PHE A 1110 -7.78 -31.68 31.45
CA PHE A 1110 -7.97 -30.93 32.68
C PHE A 1110 -6.73 -30.11 33.06
N THR A 1111 -5.54 -30.69 32.90
CA THR A 1111 -4.25 -30.01 33.12
C THR A 1111 -4.13 -28.74 32.25
N PHE A 1112 -4.58 -28.78 31.00
CA PHE A 1112 -4.54 -27.61 30.11
C PHE A 1112 -5.39 -26.43 30.58
N GLY A 1113 -6.51 -26.71 31.24
CA GLY A 1113 -7.37 -25.67 31.81
C GLY A 1113 -6.90 -25.19 33.19
N ALA A 1114 -6.44 -26.11 34.04
CA ALA A 1114 -6.21 -25.83 35.46
C ALA A 1114 -4.82 -25.27 35.78
N VAL A 1115 -3.75 -25.80 35.16
CA VAL A 1115 -2.36 -25.39 35.46
C VAL A 1115 -2.07 -23.92 35.12
N PRO A 1116 -2.44 -23.39 33.93
CA PRO A 1116 -2.12 -22.00 33.62
C PRO A 1116 -2.92 -21.03 34.50
N VAL A 1117 -4.13 -21.41 34.91
CA VAL A 1117 -4.93 -20.63 35.87
C VAL A 1117 -4.25 -20.64 37.24
N TYR A 1118 -3.82 -21.80 37.74
CA TYR A 1118 -3.11 -21.88 39.02
C TYR A 1118 -1.83 -21.03 39.03
N LEU A 1119 -0.96 -21.23 38.03
CA LEU A 1119 0.31 -20.50 37.94
C LEU A 1119 0.10 -19.00 37.79
N THR A 1120 -0.83 -18.55 36.94
CA THR A 1120 -1.07 -17.11 36.76
C THR A 1120 -1.71 -16.44 37.98
N GLU A 1121 -2.47 -17.18 38.79
CA GLU A 1121 -3.11 -16.64 39.99
C GLU A 1121 -2.19 -16.60 41.21
N ILE A 1122 -1.20 -17.50 41.32
CA ILE A 1122 -0.18 -17.45 42.39
C ILE A 1122 1.02 -16.56 42.04
N SER A 1123 1.22 -16.24 40.76
CA SER A 1123 2.39 -15.46 40.31
C SER A 1123 2.22 -13.95 40.50
N PRO A 1124 3.31 -13.23 40.86
CA PRO A 1124 3.34 -11.77 40.84
C PRO A 1124 3.25 -11.24 39.40
N LEU A 1125 2.70 -10.04 39.24
CA LEU A 1125 2.39 -9.41 37.94
C LEU A 1125 3.55 -9.47 36.90
N PRO A 1126 4.83 -9.25 37.27
CA PRO A 1126 5.95 -9.32 36.31
C PRO A 1126 6.28 -10.74 35.83
N LEU A 1127 6.09 -11.76 36.68
CA LEU A 1127 6.48 -13.15 36.40
C LEU A 1127 5.35 -13.99 35.79
N ARG A 1128 4.10 -13.50 35.80
CA ARG A 1128 2.92 -14.22 35.26
C ARG A 1128 3.09 -14.71 33.83
N GLY A 1129 3.78 -13.93 32.98
CA GLY A 1129 4.06 -14.32 31.60
C GLY A 1129 5.00 -15.52 31.52
N ALA A 1130 6.14 -15.43 32.20
CA ALA A 1130 7.15 -16.50 32.23
C ALA A 1130 6.62 -17.77 32.89
N LEU A 1131 5.99 -17.65 34.06
CA LEU A 1131 5.44 -18.79 34.80
C LEU A 1131 4.24 -19.43 34.07
N GLY A 1132 3.48 -18.67 33.27
CA GLY A 1132 2.44 -19.23 32.41
C GLY A 1132 2.98 -20.08 31.25
N VAL A 1133 4.19 -19.80 30.74
CA VAL A 1133 4.83 -20.55 29.64
C VAL A 1133 5.50 -21.84 30.13
N ILE A 1134 5.84 -21.94 31.42
CA ILE A 1134 6.47 -23.13 32.00
C ILE A 1134 5.63 -24.41 31.80
N GLN A 1135 4.30 -24.29 31.70
CA GLN A 1135 3.44 -25.42 31.34
C GLN A 1135 3.80 -26.01 29.96
N GLN A 1136 4.04 -25.16 28.95
CA GLN A 1136 4.43 -25.62 27.61
C GLN A 1136 5.81 -26.28 27.63
N LEU A 1137 6.72 -25.76 28.46
CA LEU A 1137 8.04 -26.35 28.65
C LEU A 1137 7.93 -27.74 29.30
N GLY A 1138 7.12 -27.88 30.36
CA GLY A 1138 6.86 -29.16 31.01
C GLY A 1138 6.24 -30.18 30.07
N LEU A 1139 5.29 -29.77 29.23
CA LEU A 1139 4.67 -30.62 28.21
C LEU A 1139 5.69 -31.12 27.18
N ASN A 1140 6.47 -30.22 26.59
CA ASN A 1140 7.48 -30.60 25.60
C ASN A 1140 8.55 -31.51 26.21
N PHE A 1141 8.93 -31.25 27.46
CA PHE A 1141 9.85 -32.12 28.19
C PHE A 1141 9.25 -33.51 28.44
N GLY A 1142 7.96 -33.60 28.77
CA GLY A 1142 7.23 -34.87 28.87
C GLY A 1142 7.22 -35.67 27.55
N ILE A 1143 7.00 -34.98 26.42
CA ILE A 1143 7.07 -35.61 25.08
C ILE A 1143 8.45 -36.19 24.83
N LEU A 1144 9.51 -35.43 25.14
CA LEU A 1144 10.89 -35.86 25.00
C LEU A 1144 11.19 -37.10 25.88
N VAL A 1145 10.79 -37.07 27.15
CA VAL A 1145 10.99 -38.20 28.08
C VAL A 1145 10.28 -39.46 27.58
N ALA A 1146 9.05 -39.35 27.07
CA ALA A 1146 8.32 -40.46 26.47
C ALA A 1146 9.03 -41.03 25.23
N GLN A 1147 9.58 -40.18 24.37
CA GLN A 1147 10.33 -40.62 23.19
C GLN A 1147 11.62 -41.34 23.56
N VAL A 1148 12.37 -40.83 24.53
CA VAL A 1148 13.63 -41.43 24.99
C VAL A 1148 13.39 -42.77 25.69
N LEU A 1149 12.46 -42.82 26.66
CA LEU A 1149 12.16 -44.06 27.38
C LEU A 1149 11.49 -45.11 26.49
N GLY A 1150 10.81 -44.68 25.43
CA GLY A 1150 10.20 -45.55 24.44
C GLY A 1150 11.16 -46.23 23.48
N LEU A 1151 12.45 -45.86 23.47
CA LEU A 1151 13.44 -46.54 22.64
C LEU A 1151 13.60 -48.01 23.06
N LYS A 1152 13.92 -48.88 22.10
CA LYS A 1152 14.15 -50.32 22.32
C LYS A 1152 15.27 -50.64 23.31
N ILE A 1153 16.19 -49.70 23.54
CA ILE A 1153 17.29 -49.83 24.51
C ILE A 1153 16.81 -49.64 25.96
N PHE A 1154 15.68 -48.96 26.15
CA PHE A 1154 15.08 -48.68 27.46
C PHE A 1154 13.83 -49.54 27.69
N LEU A 1155 12.64 -48.94 27.73
CA LEU A 1155 11.38 -49.62 28.07
C LEU A 1155 10.52 -49.94 26.84
N GLY A 1156 10.99 -49.60 25.62
CA GLY A 1156 10.32 -49.90 24.35
C GLY A 1156 10.51 -51.34 23.87
N THR A 1157 10.54 -52.31 24.78
CA THR A 1157 10.70 -53.74 24.48
C THR A 1157 9.40 -54.50 24.71
N GLU A 1158 9.30 -55.70 24.16
CA GLU A 1158 8.12 -56.57 24.36
C GLU A 1158 7.90 -56.91 25.84
N GLU A 1159 8.97 -56.96 26.63
CA GLU A 1159 8.88 -57.24 28.07
C GLU A 1159 8.34 -56.05 28.87
N TYR A 1160 8.75 -54.82 28.54
CA TYR A 1160 8.60 -53.65 29.42
C TYR A 1160 7.62 -52.55 28.95
N TRP A 1161 6.92 -52.74 27.82
CA TRP A 1161 6.04 -51.70 27.28
C TRP A 1161 4.92 -51.25 28.24
N ASN A 1162 4.39 -52.13 29.08
CA ASN A 1162 3.34 -51.77 30.05
C ASN A 1162 3.90 -50.86 31.17
N TYR A 1163 5.17 -51.05 31.56
CA TYR A 1163 5.89 -50.17 32.48
C TYR A 1163 6.21 -48.82 31.85
N LEU A 1164 6.52 -48.79 30.54
CA LEU A 1164 6.67 -47.54 29.78
C LEU A 1164 5.37 -46.71 29.82
N LEU A 1165 4.22 -47.33 29.56
CA LEU A 1165 2.93 -46.64 29.60
C LEU A 1165 2.56 -46.14 31.01
N GLY A 1166 2.95 -46.88 32.06
CA GLY A 1166 2.73 -46.48 33.45
C GLY A 1166 3.77 -45.52 34.05
N PHE A 1167 4.87 -45.23 33.35
CA PHE A 1167 6.02 -44.51 33.91
C PHE A 1167 5.67 -43.12 34.47
N PHE A 1168 4.72 -42.43 33.85
CA PHE A 1168 4.29 -41.10 34.28
C PHE A 1168 3.64 -41.07 35.68
N ALA A 1169 3.31 -42.22 36.28
CA ALA A 1169 2.87 -42.30 37.68
C ALA A 1169 3.94 -41.79 38.66
N ILE A 1170 5.22 -42.00 38.36
CA ILE A 1170 6.34 -41.61 39.23
C ILE A 1170 6.36 -40.09 39.47
N PRO A 1171 6.42 -39.24 38.43
CA PRO A 1171 6.35 -37.79 38.63
C PRO A 1171 5.00 -37.36 39.25
N ILE A 1172 3.88 -38.02 38.93
CA ILE A 1172 2.59 -37.71 39.57
C ILE A 1172 2.68 -37.90 41.10
N ILE A 1173 3.16 -39.04 41.59
CA ILE A 1173 3.24 -39.33 43.02
C ILE A 1173 4.19 -38.35 43.71
N LEU A 1174 5.39 -38.18 43.15
CA LEU A 1174 6.43 -37.34 43.74
C LEU A 1174 5.97 -35.88 43.89
N PHE A 1175 5.40 -35.32 42.82
CA PHE A 1175 5.01 -33.91 42.81
C PHE A 1175 3.61 -33.66 43.38
N SER A 1176 2.77 -34.69 43.58
CA SER A 1176 1.53 -34.54 44.35
C SER A 1176 1.80 -34.24 45.82
N ILE A 1177 2.85 -34.83 46.40
CA ILE A 1177 3.28 -34.54 47.77
C ILE A 1177 3.75 -33.08 47.87
N LEU A 1178 4.55 -32.62 46.91
CA LEU A 1178 5.03 -31.23 46.88
C LEU A 1178 3.89 -30.22 46.64
N LEU A 1179 2.95 -30.55 45.75
CA LEU A 1179 1.78 -29.73 45.45
C LEU A 1179 0.82 -29.61 46.65
N TYR A 1180 0.76 -30.63 47.52
CA TYR A 1180 -0.04 -30.58 48.75
C TYR A 1180 0.40 -29.45 49.70
N PHE A 1181 1.71 -29.23 49.82
CA PHE A 1181 2.28 -28.17 50.67
C PHE A 1181 2.28 -26.78 50.01
N CYS A 1182 1.94 -26.69 48.72
CA CYS A 1182 1.85 -25.40 48.04
C CYS A 1182 0.61 -24.60 48.50
N PRO A 1183 0.63 -23.26 48.44
CA PRO A 1183 -0.53 -22.45 48.80
C PRO A 1183 -1.64 -22.57 47.75
N GLU A 1184 -2.87 -22.36 48.20
CA GLU A 1184 -4.02 -22.21 47.29
C GLU A 1184 -3.98 -20.83 46.63
N SER A 1185 -4.62 -20.69 45.46
CA SER A 1185 -4.69 -19.42 44.74
C SER A 1185 -5.25 -18.30 45.64
N PRO A 1186 -4.47 -17.23 45.94
CA PRO A 1186 -4.94 -16.13 46.78
C PRO A 1186 -6.14 -15.42 46.16
N LYS A 1187 -6.21 -15.38 44.83
CA LYS A 1187 -7.33 -14.81 44.09
C LYS A 1187 -8.60 -15.66 44.25
N TYR A 1188 -8.49 -16.98 44.24
CA TYR A 1188 -9.61 -17.87 44.54
C TYR A 1188 -10.10 -17.68 45.98
N LEU A 1189 -9.18 -17.66 46.95
CA LEU A 1189 -9.51 -17.45 48.36
C LEU A 1189 -10.22 -16.11 48.61
N TYR A 1190 -9.76 -15.05 47.95
CA TYR A 1190 -10.30 -13.70 48.12
C TYR A 1190 -11.64 -13.49 47.39
N ILE A 1191 -11.75 -13.90 46.12
CA ILE A 1191 -12.90 -13.56 45.27
C ILE A 1191 -14.02 -14.59 45.36
N ILE A 1192 -13.69 -15.88 45.44
CA ILE A 1192 -14.70 -16.96 45.36
C ILE A 1192 -15.04 -17.47 46.76
N LYS A 1193 -14.03 -17.59 47.63
CA LYS A 1193 -14.17 -18.12 49.00
C LYS A 1193 -14.44 -17.03 50.05
N GLU A 1194 -14.25 -15.75 49.70
CA GLU A 1194 -14.36 -14.56 50.56
C GLU A 1194 -13.55 -14.64 51.87
N ASP A 1195 -12.50 -15.47 51.91
CA ASP A 1195 -11.62 -15.65 53.07
C ASP A 1195 -10.40 -14.74 52.96
N HIS A 1196 -10.59 -13.48 53.36
CA HIS A 1196 -9.58 -12.44 53.24
C HIS A 1196 -8.32 -12.71 54.09
N ALA A 1197 -8.44 -13.40 55.22
CA ALA A 1197 -7.32 -13.73 56.10
C ALA A 1197 -6.43 -14.82 55.48
N ALA A 1198 -7.03 -15.88 54.93
CA ALA A 1198 -6.29 -16.93 54.23
C ALA A 1198 -5.66 -16.41 52.92
N ALA A 1199 -6.35 -15.51 52.20
CA ALA A 1199 -5.80 -14.89 51.00
C ALA A 1199 -4.58 -14.02 51.31
N LEU A 1200 -4.60 -13.23 52.39
CA LEU A 1200 -3.47 -12.41 52.81
C LEU A 1200 -2.26 -13.28 53.19
N ASN A 1201 -2.47 -14.36 53.95
CA ASN A 1201 -1.42 -15.31 54.30
C ASN A 1201 -0.81 -15.98 53.05
N GLY A 1202 -1.66 -16.34 52.08
CA GLY A 1202 -1.24 -16.87 50.79
C GLY A 1202 -0.38 -15.90 49.99
N VAL A 1203 -0.71 -14.60 50.00
CA VAL A 1203 0.11 -13.55 49.35
C VAL A 1203 1.43 -13.33 50.10
N THR A 1204 1.48 -13.43 51.43
CA THR A 1204 2.74 -13.28 52.17
C THR A 1204 3.70 -14.46 52.00
N LEU A 1205 3.20 -15.64 51.67
CA LEU A 1205 4.00 -16.85 51.43
C LEU A 1205 4.58 -16.91 50.01
N LEU A 1206 3.96 -16.23 49.05
CA LEU A 1206 4.27 -16.23 47.61
C LEU A 1206 5.09 -15.00 47.22
#